data_AF-A0A936RUC4-F1
#
_entry.id   AF-A0A936RUC4-F1
#
_cell.length_a   1.000
_cell.length_b   1.000
_cell.length_c   1.000
_cell.angle_alpha   90.00
_cell.angle_beta   90.00
_cell.angle_gamma   90.00
#
_symmetry.space_group_name_H-M   'P 1'
#
loop_
_entity.id
_entity.type
_entity.pdbx_description
1 polymer ?
#
loop_
_entity_poly.entity_id
_entity_poly.type
_entity_poly.pdbx_seq_one_letter_code
_entity_poly.pdbx_strand_id
1 'polypeptide(L)'
;MHVKIPLDRARIALLLLLAALLAIGAWAYRGVGDSLREIRATGLKTLLDTQVETLEQWIAEGRNEVSRLAADPDLAAAIARLVRGGADGNRIIEDLLHEAGRIGITAAHVIDAQGVILASSMAGRAGRGATPDFFSHLVPALSGQPVFVRPRHGGGAQPGHAWVAAPVRAGNGRIIAVIALGSPAEQRFADLFKVARPGETGESLAFDAEGWLLSESRHAEALRQRGLAPRLLLPDSDTPTRLAAAAVAARTAADGIREGLLLTPYPGYLGREVVGVWRWLPGHDIGVAVEMAADEAFAPLFYLQLGFSAVLILMLGIWLSGFLPPQTLAALLRRGGGARQLGPYRLGRQIGEGAISNVFLAQHRLLKRPAAVKVLKQQSTSDEWTARFQREVQLASQLSHPNTITIYDYGSGANSEFWYAMEYLEGLSLADLVERYGPVPPARTAYILRQVCASLWEAHSCGLVHRDIKPQNVMLCDIRGERDVVKVLDFGLVKQMSGEQTRDLTSTMRILGTPLYMSPERIRHPGDADARADIYALGAVGFHLLTGKRLFETETDHDLTYQVLHVVPPLASSCSPFAVPAELDALIGRCVEKDPAARPQNIAEVASALDGVLVHMPWTRAQIDAWWNKHWVPEDHPERRFSSRA
;
A
#
# COMPACT_ATOMS: atom_id res chain seq x y z
N MET A 1 -56.34 11.50 -41.77
CA MET A 1 -56.31 10.14 -41.21
C MET A 1 -55.09 10.04 -40.29
N HIS A 2 -55.20 10.53 -39.05
CA HIS A 2 -54.10 10.47 -38.09
C HIS A 2 -54.12 9.12 -37.40
N VAL A 3 -53.17 8.26 -37.78
CA VAL A 3 -52.93 6.97 -37.13
C VAL A 3 -52.48 7.23 -35.70
N LYS A 4 -53.42 7.15 -34.75
CA LYS A 4 -53.09 7.00 -33.33
C LYS A 4 -52.39 5.65 -33.19
N ILE A 5 -51.06 5.66 -33.18
CA ILE A 5 -50.29 4.51 -32.70
C ILE A 5 -50.70 4.34 -31.22
N PRO A 6 -51.28 3.20 -30.82
CA PRO A 6 -51.72 3.02 -29.44
C PRO A 6 -50.49 3.09 -28.54
N LEU A 7 -50.56 3.90 -27.46
CA LEU A 7 -49.46 4.15 -26.53
C LEU A 7 -48.79 2.86 -26.01
N ASP A 8 -49.48 1.73 -26.01
CA ASP A 8 -48.94 0.42 -25.66
C ASP A 8 -47.87 -0.11 -26.63
N ARG A 9 -48.04 0.09 -27.95
CA ARG A 9 -47.04 -0.39 -28.92
C ARG A 9 -45.71 0.35 -28.80
N ALA A 10 -45.76 1.65 -28.49
CA ALA A 10 -44.56 2.45 -28.25
C ALA A 10 -43.82 2.04 -26.97
N ARG A 11 -44.56 1.72 -25.90
CA ARG A 11 -43.99 1.21 -24.63
C ARG A 11 -43.36 -0.17 -24.78
N ILE A 12 -44.02 -1.07 -25.51
CA ILE A 12 -43.49 -2.40 -25.83
C ILE A 12 -42.22 -2.28 -26.69
N ALA A 13 -42.20 -1.39 -27.69
CA ALA A 13 -40.99 -1.15 -28.49
C ALA A 13 -39.83 -0.61 -27.64
N LEU A 14 -40.09 0.29 -26.68
CA LEU A 14 -39.09 0.85 -25.77
C LEU A 14 -38.53 -0.21 -24.78
N LEU A 15 -39.39 -1.14 -24.32
CA LEU A 15 -39.03 -2.31 -23.51
C LEU A 15 -38.10 -3.26 -24.27
N LEU A 16 -38.43 -3.57 -25.52
CA LEU A 16 -37.60 -4.44 -26.37
C LEU A 16 -36.24 -3.78 -26.68
N LEU A 17 -36.22 -2.46 -26.91
CA LEU A 17 -34.98 -1.71 -27.14
C LEU A 17 -34.05 -1.72 -25.91
N LEU A 18 -34.59 -1.52 -24.70
CA LEU A 18 -33.78 -1.61 -23.49
C LEU A 18 -33.30 -3.04 -23.24
N ALA A 19 -34.16 -4.03 -23.36
CA ALA A 19 -33.77 -5.42 -23.18
C ALA A 19 -32.62 -5.79 -24.14
N ALA A 20 -32.68 -5.31 -25.39
CA ALA A 20 -31.59 -5.45 -26.34
C ALA A 20 -30.32 -4.71 -25.90
N LEU A 21 -30.41 -3.45 -25.45
CA LEU A 21 -29.25 -2.68 -24.97
C LEU A 21 -28.61 -3.27 -23.72
N LEU A 22 -29.40 -3.75 -22.76
CA LEU A 22 -28.91 -4.44 -21.56
C LEU A 22 -28.29 -5.79 -21.92
N ALA A 23 -28.87 -6.53 -22.87
CA ALA A 23 -28.30 -7.78 -23.37
C ALA A 23 -26.97 -7.54 -24.08
N ILE A 24 -26.87 -6.51 -24.92
CA ILE A 24 -25.63 -6.09 -25.57
C ILE A 24 -24.60 -5.64 -24.51
N GLY A 25 -25.02 -4.87 -23.51
CA GLY A 25 -24.15 -4.43 -22.42
C GLY A 25 -23.62 -5.59 -21.57
N ALA A 26 -24.47 -6.56 -21.25
CA ALA A 26 -24.08 -7.78 -20.52
C ALA A 26 -23.19 -8.69 -21.38
N TRP A 27 -23.46 -8.79 -22.68
CA TRP A 27 -22.61 -9.51 -23.63
C TRP A 27 -21.23 -8.86 -23.74
N ALA A 28 -21.17 -7.52 -23.89
CA ALA A 28 -19.92 -6.77 -23.93
C ALA A 28 -19.15 -6.90 -22.61
N TYR A 29 -19.83 -6.83 -21.46
CA TYR A 29 -19.23 -7.03 -20.14
C TYR A 29 -18.54 -8.40 -20.02
N ARG A 30 -19.21 -9.47 -20.45
CA ARG A 30 -18.64 -10.82 -20.47
C ARG A 30 -17.50 -10.93 -21.47
N GLY A 31 -17.71 -10.45 -22.69
CA GLY A 31 -16.71 -10.51 -23.77
C GLY A 31 -15.41 -9.80 -23.41
N VAL A 32 -15.49 -8.59 -22.85
CA VAL A 32 -14.32 -7.84 -22.36
C VAL A 32 -13.62 -8.60 -21.22
N GLY A 33 -14.40 -9.19 -20.31
CA GLY A 33 -13.85 -10.01 -19.22
C GLY A 33 -13.11 -11.26 -19.71
N ASP A 34 -13.62 -11.89 -20.76
CA ASP A 34 -13.01 -13.06 -21.39
C ASP A 34 -11.76 -12.68 -22.18
N SER A 35 -11.82 -11.62 -23.00
CA SER A 35 -10.67 -11.13 -23.77
C SER A 35 -9.51 -10.68 -22.88
N LEU A 36 -9.78 -10.03 -21.73
CA LEU A 36 -8.70 -9.65 -20.81
C LEU A 36 -8.05 -10.86 -20.14
N ARG A 37 -8.84 -11.89 -19.79
CA ARG A 37 -8.29 -13.17 -19.29
C ARG A 37 -7.46 -13.87 -20.35
N GLU A 38 -7.89 -13.83 -21.60
CA GLU A 38 -7.13 -14.37 -22.74
C GLU A 38 -5.82 -13.61 -22.97
N ILE A 39 -5.84 -12.27 -22.96
CA ILE A 39 -4.62 -11.44 -23.05
C ILE A 39 -3.64 -11.79 -21.91
N ARG A 40 -4.14 -11.97 -20.68
CA ARG A 40 -3.31 -12.41 -19.55
C ARG A 40 -2.78 -13.83 -19.74
N ALA A 41 -3.59 -14.77 -20.23
CA ALA A 41 -3.17 -16.12 -20.57
C ALA A 41 -2.00 -16.10 -21.55
N THR A 42 -2.17 -15.38 -22.66
CA THR A 42 -1.17 -15.26 -23.72
C THR A 42 0.11 -14.63 -23.17
N GLY A 43 0.00 -13.54 -22.40
CA GLY A 43 1.16 -12.88 -21.81
C GLY A 43 1.98 -13.80 -20.88
N LEU A 44 1.30 -14.52 -19.97
CA LEU A 44 1.96 -15.50 -19.09
C LEU A 44 2.61 -16.63 -19.90
N LYS A 45 1.92 -17.16 -20.90
CA LYS A 45 2.44 -18.23 -21.76
C LYS A 45 3.68 -17.79 -22.53
N THR A 46 3.66 -16.60 -23.15
CA THR A 46 4.82 -16.05 -23.86
C THR A 46 6.03 -15.88 -22.95
N LEU A 47 5.81 -15.43 -21.71
CA LEU A 47 6.88 -15.34 -20.72
C LEU A 47 7.45 -16.72 -20.38
N LEU A 48 6.59 -17.71 -20.13
CA LEU A 48 7.02 -19.08 -19.90
C LEU A 48 7.82 -19.65 -21.08
N ASP A 49 7.34 -19.45 -22.31
CA ASP A 49 8.04 -19.87 -23.52
C ASP A 49 9.44 -19.25 -23.59
N THR A 50 9.54 -17.94 -23.33
CA THR A 50 10.82 -17.22 -23.29
C THR A 50 11.75 -17.81 -22.22
N GLN A 51 11.23 -18.12 -21.03
CA GLN A 51 12.03 -18.70 -19.93
C GLN A 51 12.52 -20.10 -20.25
N VAL A 52 11.66 -20.93 -20.83
CA VAL A 52 12.01 -22.30 -21.23
C VAL A 52 13.06 -22.29 -22.33
N GLU A 53 12.89 -21.46 -23.37
CA GLU A 53 13.85 -21.34 -24.46
C GLU A 53 15.22 -20.85 -23.96
N THR A 54 15.23 -19.85 -23.07
CA THR A 54 16.46 -19.34 -22.46
C THR A 54 17.16 -20.44 -21.64
N LEU A 55 16.41 -21.23 -20.87
CA LEU A 55 16.96 -22.34 -20.10
C LEU A 55 17.53 -23.44 -21.01
N GLU A 56 16.80 -23.85 -22.05
CA GLU A 56 17.24 -24.87 -22.99
C GLU A 56 18.48 -24.42 -23.77
N GLN A 57 18.53 -23.15 -24.19
CA GLN A 57 19.71 -22.57 -24.82
C GLN A 57 20.91 -22.60 -23.88
N TRP A 58 20.75 -22.18 -22.62
CA TRP A 58 21.84 -22.22 -21.64
C TRP A 58 22.35 -23.65 -21.40
N ILE A 59 21.46 -24.64 -21.31
CA ILE A 59 21.82 -26.07 -21.19
C ILE A 59 22.58 -26.53 -22.44
N ALA A 60 22.12 -26.16 -23.64
CA ALA A 60 22.75 -26.52 -24.90
C ALA A 60 24.16 -25.91 -25.03
N GLU A 61 24.34 -24.64 -24.67
CA GLU A 61 25.64 -23.97 -24.62
C GLU A 61 26.61 -24.70 -23.69
N GLY A 62 26.16 -25.05 -22.47
CA GLY A 62 26.98 -25.80 -21.53
C GLY A 62 27.40 -27.18 -22.06
N ARG A 63 26.48 -27.91 -22.72
CA ARG A 63 26.77 -29.21 -23.34
C ARG A 63 27.77 -29.09 -24.48
N ASN A 64 27.64 -28.05 -25.32
CA ASN A 64 28.56 -27.80 -26.43
C ASN A 64 29.97 -27.49 -25.91
N GLU A 65 30.08 -26.69 -24.86
CA GLU A 65 31.38 -26.32 -24.30
C GLU A 65 32.10 -27.50 -23.66
N VAL A 66 31.41 -28.30 -22.82
CA VAL A 66 32.05 -29.49 -22.23
C VAL A 66 32.41 -30.52 -23.30
N SER A 67 31.64 -30.59 -24.40
CA SER A 67 31.96 -31.45 -25.55
C SER A 67 33.18 -30.94 -26.32
N ARG A 68 33.33 -29.62 -26.48
CA ARG A 68 34.51 -28.99 -27.09
C ARG A 68 35.76 -29.32 -26.30
N LEU A 69 35.72 -29.13 -24.98
CA LEU A 69 36.81 -29.46 -24.06
C LEU A 69 37.13 -30.96 -24.10
N ALA A 70 36.11 -31.83 -24.03
CA ALA A 70 36.31 -33.28 -24.07
C ALA A 70 36.88 -33.79 -25.42
N ALA A 71 36.75 -33.01 -26.49
CA ALA A 71 37.31 -33.31 -27.80
C ALA A 71 38.73 -32.78 -28.01
N ASP A 72 39.27 -31.99 -27.07
CA ASP A 72 40.65 -31.50 -27.14
C ASP A 72 41.66 -32.66 -27.05
N PRO A 73 42.51 -32.87 -28.08
CA PRO A 73 43.50 -33.95 -28.08
C PRO A 73 44.49 -33.91 -26.90
N ASP A 74 44.90 -32.72 -26.48
CA ASP A 74 45.90 -32.55 -25.42
C ASP A 74 45.31 -32.92 -24.05
N LEU A 75 44.08 -32.47 -23.80
CA LEU A 75 43.32 -32.81 -22.61
C LEU A 75 42.97 -34.31 -22.57
N ALA A 76 42.54 -34.89 -23.70
CA ALA A 76 42.28 -36.33 -23.79
C ALA A 76 43.53 -37.17 -23.50
N ALA A 77 44.71 -36.74 -23.99
CA ALA A 77 45.98 -37.41 -23.70
C ALA A 77 46.41 -37.26 -22.23
N ALA A 78 46.16 -36.10 -21.60
CA ALA A 78 46.39 -35.89 -20.18
C ALA A 78 45.50 -36.80 -19.32
N ILE A 79 44.21 -36.87 -19.63
CA ILE A 79 43.24 -37.75 -18.94
C ILE A 79 43.59 -39.23 -19.14
N ALA A 80 44.04 -39.64 -20.33
CA ALA A 80 44.50 -41.01 -20.57
C ALA A 80 45.76 -41.39 -19.76
N ARG A 81 46.60 -40.43 -19.39
CA ARG A 81 47.72 -40.65 -18.46
C ARG A 81 47.23 -40.70 -17.01
N LEU A 82 46.24 -39.88 -16.65
CA LEU A 82 45.62 -39.88 -15.33
C LEU A 82 44.94 -41.23 -15.02
N VAL A 83 44.16 -41.77 -15.96
CA VAL A 83 43.51 -43.09 -15.84
C VAL A 83 44.53 -44.22 -15.63
N ARG A 84 45.76 -44.08 -16.14
CA ARG A 84 46.87 -45.03 -15.96
C ARG A 84 47.70 -44.77 -14.69
N GLY A 85 47.32 -43.79 -13.87
CA GLY A 85 48.01 -43.43 -12.63
C GLY A 85 49.26 -42.55 -12.79
N GLY A 86 49.45 -41.91 -13.96
CA GLY A 86 50.71 -41.23 -14.31
C GLY A 86 50.63 -39.71 -14.51
N ALA A 87 49.51 -39.05 -14.22
CA ALA A 87 49.36 -37.60 -14.40
C ALA A 87 48.90 -36.89 -13.12
N ASP A 88 49.26 -35.62 -12.99
CA ASP A 88 48.79 -34.74 -11.91
C ASP A 88 47.35 -34.28 -12.19
N GLY A 89 46.41 -34.83 -11.42
CA GLY A 89 44.98 -34.52 -11.53
C GLY A 89 44.64 -33.07 -11.17
N ASN A 90 45.42 -32.40 -10.32
CA ASN A 90 45.14 -31.01 -9.93
C ASN A 90 45.37 -30.06 -11.11
N ARG A 91 46.46 -30.25 -11.85
CA ARG A 91 46.76 -29.44 -13.03
C ARG A 91 45.67 -29.54 -14.11
N ILE A 92 45.15 -30.74 -14.35
CA ILE A 92 44.04 -30.95 -15.31
C ILE A 92 42.79 -30.17 -14.88
N ILE A 93 42.49 -30.15 -13.57
CA ILE A 93 41.35 -29.42 -13.03
C ILE A 93 41.57 -27.90 -13.11
N GLU A 94 42.77 -27.41 -12.82
CA GLU A 94 43.13 -25.99 -12.96
C GLU A 94 42.98 -25.52 -14.41
N ASP A 95 43.48 -26.30 -15.38
CA ASP A 95 43.36 -25.99 -16.81
C ASP A 95 41.88 -25.96 -17.22
N LEU A 96 41.09 -26.96 -16.81
CA LEU A 96 39.63 -27.02 -17.05
C LEU A 96 38.90 -25.81 -16.46
N LEU A 97 39.20 -25.43 -15.21
CA LEU A 97 38.57 -24.28 -14.56
C LEU A 97 39.03 -22.95 -15.17
N HIS A 98 40.27 -22.86 -15.65
CA HIS A 98 40.77 -21.65 -16.31
C HIS A 98 40.08 -21.43 -17.66
N GLU A 99 39.94 -22.49 -18.46
CA GLU A 99 39.31 -22.41 -19.78
C GLU A 99 37.79 -22.22 -19.67
N ALA A 100 37.15 -22.95 -18.76
CA ALA A 100 35.71 -22.94 -18.55
C ALA A 100 35.24 -21.82 -17.59
N GLY A 101 36.14 -21.18 -16.86
CA GLY A 101 35.81 -20.15 -15.87
C GLY A 101 35.15 -18.90 -16.48
N ARG A 102 35.40 -18.62 -17.76
CA ARG A 102 34.77 -17.52 -18.50
C ARG A 102 33.24 -17.66 -18.62
N ILE A 103 32.72 -18.88 -18.45
CA ILE A 103 31.29 -19.18 -18.49
C ILE A 103 30.71 -19.54 -17.11
N GLY A 104 31.37 -19.12 -16.02
CA GLY A 104 30.83 -19.26 -14.66
C GLY A 104 30.91 -20.68 -14.07
N ILE A 105 31.73 -21.55 -14.66
CA ILE A 105 32.02 -22.88 -14.10
C ILE A 105 32.99 -22.71 -12.93
N THR A 106 32.63 -23.29 -11.79
CA THR A 106 33.40 -23.19 -10.53
C THR A 106 33.81 -24.55 -9.99
N ALA A 107 33.28 -25.63 -10.57
CA ALA A 107 33.62 -26.97 -10.19
C ALA A 107 33.92 -27.87 -11.39
N ALA A 108 34.83 -28.80 -11.23
CA ALA A 108 35.17 -29.78 -12.25
C ALA A 108 35.48 -31.15 -11.61
N HIS A 109 35.07 -32.21 -12.30
CA HIS A 109 35.38 -33.60 -11.98
C HIS A 109 35.83 -34.34 -13.25
N VAL A 110 36.82 -35.22 -13.08
CA VAL A 110 37.16 -36.25 -14.06
C VAL A 110 36.82 -37.59 -13.45
N ILE A 111 35.93 -38.35 -14.09
CA ILE A 111 35.34 -39.58 -13.55
C ILE A 111 35.63 -40.73 -14.51
N ASP A 112 36.12 -41.86 -14.01
CA ASP A 112 36.35 -43.05 -14.83
C ASP A 112 35.07 -43.82 -15.15
N ALA A 113 35.20 -44.91 -15.93
CA ALA A 113 34.07 -45.74 -16.33
C ALA A 113 33.42 -46.51 -15.16
N GLN A 114 34.12 -46.64 -14.03
CA GLN A 114 33.67 -47.30 -12.82
C GLN A 114 33.02 -46.33 -11.83
N GLY A 115 33.03 -45.03 -12.13
CA GLY A 115 32.47 -43.98 -11.28
C GLY A 115 33.42 -43.45 -10.22
N VAL A 116 34.72 -43.75 -10.29
CA VAL A 116 35.72 -43.18 -9.40
C VAL A 116 36.11 -41.79 -9.89
N ILE A 117 36.11 -40.81 -8.97
CA ILE A 117 36.54 -39.45 -9.26
C ILE A 117 38.08 -39.43 -9.26
N LEU A 118 38.68 -39.40 -10.44
CA LEU A 118 40.14 -39.37 -10.64
C LEU A 118 40.75 -38.02 -10.26
N ALA A 119 40.05 -36.93 -10.56
CA ALA A 119 40.45 -35.57 -10.23
C ALA A 119 39.22 -34.71 -9.92
N SER A 120 39.37 -33.73 -9.01
CA SER A 120 38.27 -32.87 -8.60
C SER A 120 38.75 -31.51 -8.09
N SER A 121 37.99 -30.46 -8.38
CA SER A 121 38.15 -29.15 -7.75
C SER A 121 37.62 -29.06 -6.31
N MET A 122 36.85 -30.07 -5.86
CA MET A 122 36.28 -30.13 -4.52
C MET A 122 37.19 -30.94 -3.60
N ALA A 123 37.64 -30.31 -2.52
CA ALA A 123 38.56 -30.92 -1.57
C ALA A 123 38.03 -32.27 -1.03
N GLY A 124 38.89 -33.29 -1.02
CA GLY A 124 38.57 -34.61 -0.47
C GLY A 124 37.66 -35.50 -1.33
N ARG A 125 37.31 -35.10 -2.56
CA ARG A 125 36.51 -35.91 -3.50
C ARG A 125 37.35 -36.82 -4.40
N ALA A 126 38.58 -36.43 -4.74
CA ALA A 126 39.47 -37.26 -5.55
C ALA A 126 39.75 -38.61 -4.86
N GLY A 127 39.75 -39.70 -5.63
CA GLY A 127 39.90 -41.07 -5.15
C GLY A 127 38.63 -41.68 -4.53
N ARG A 128 37.53 -40.94 -4.42
CA ARG A 128 36.23 -41.47 -3.96
C ARG A 128 35.31 -41.81 -5.14
N GLY A 129 34.38 -42.73 -4.92
CA GLY A 129 33.29 -42.95 -5.85
C GLY A 129 32.36 -41.73 -5.92
N ALA A 130 31.89 -41.42 -7.12
CA ALA A 130 30.72 -40.56 -7.32
C ALA A 130 29.55 -41.14 -6.53
N THR A 131 28.69 -40.28 -5.98
CA THR A 131 27.50 -40.77 -5.29
C THR A 131 26.66 -41.60 -6.27
N PRO A 132 26.05 -42.73 -5.85
CA PRO A 132 25.32 -43.62 -6.75
C PRO A 132 24.27 -42.88 -7.59
N ASP A 133 23.64 -41.89 -6.96
CA ASP A 133 22.62 -41.04 -7.52
C ASP A 133 23.16 -39.95 -8.47
N PHE A 134 24.40 -39.47 -8.32
CA PHE A 134 25.03 -38.60 -9.33
C PHE A 134 25.54 -39.41 -10.51
N PHE A 135 26.12 -40.58 -10.22
CA PHE A 135 26.66 -41.48 -11.24
C PHE A 135 25.59 -42.03 -12.19
N SER A 136 24.38 -42.33 -11.68
CA SER A 136 23.26 -42.80 -12.52
C SER A 136 22.90 -41.80 -13.64
N HIS A 137 23.00 -40.50 -13.37
CA HIS A 137 22.76 -39.44 -14.36
C HIS A 137 23.90 -39.26 -15.36
N LEU A 138 25.10 -39.79 -15.07
CA LEU A 138 26.24 -39.74 -15.99
C LEU A 138 26.29 -40.92 -16.97
N VAL A 139 25.42 -41.92 -16.81
CA VAL A 139 25.36 -43.10 -17.69
C VAL A 139 25.22 -42.74 -19.19
N PRO A 140 24.43 -41.73 -19.61
CA PRO A 140 24.40 -41.28 -21.00
C PRO A 140 25.75 -40.77 -21.51
N ALA A 141 26.51 -40.05 -20.67
CA ALA A 141 27.87 -39.60 -20.99
C ALA A 141 28.83 -40.77 -21.15
N LEU A 142 28.74 -41.77 -20.27
CA LEU A 142 29.52 -43.01 -20.40
C LEU A 142 29.15 -43.83 -21.64
N SER A 143 27.95 -43.61 -22.19
CA SER A 143 27.45 -44.22 -23.42
C SER A 143 27.72 -43.35 -24.66
N GLY A 144 28.34 -42.18 -24.50
CA GLY A 144 28.84 -41.36 -25.59
C GLY A 144 28.07 -40.06 -25.88
N GLN A 145 27.08 -39.69 -25.06
CA GLN A 145 26.28 -38.47 -25.26
C GLN A 145 26.46 -37.45 -24.13
N PRO A 146 26.70 -36.16 -24.43
CA PRO A 146 26.78 -35.15 -23.38
C PRO A 146 25.45 -35.02 -22.63
N VAL A 147 25.51 -34.91 -21.31
CA VAL A 147 24.34 -34.89 -20.43
C VAL A 147 24.34 -33.63 -19.56
N PHE A 148 23.14 -33.21 -19.17
CA PHE A 148 22.93 -32.16 -18.17
C PHE A 148 22.33 -32.81 -16.92
N VAL A 149 22.83 -32.44 -15.75
CA VAL A 149 22.35 -32.88 -14.45
C VAL A 149 21.92 -31.65 -13.67
N ARG A 150 20.64 -31.60 -13.29
CA ARG A 150 20.05 -30.49 -12.53
C ARG A 150 20.72 -30.29 -11.16
N PRO A 151 20.64 -29.08 -10.57
CA PRO A 151 21.03 -28.85 -9.18
C PRO A 151 20.29 -29.78 -8.20
N ARG A 152 20.95 -30.12 -7.09
CA ARG A 152 20.38 -30.91 -6.00
C ARG A 152 20.49 -30.22 -4.65
N HIS A 153 19.54 -30.47 -3.76
CA HIS A 153 19.54 -29.94 -2.40
C HIS A 153 20.31 -30.85 -1.46
N GLY A 154 21.12 -30.27 -0.55
CA GLY A 154 21.84 -31.04 0.47
C GLY A 154 22.14 -30.23 1.73
N GLY A 155 21.72 -30.73 2.90
CA GLY A 155 22.28 -30.38 4.21
C GLY A 155 22.00 -28.99 4.79
N GLY A 156 20.99 -28.26 4.29
CA GLY A 156 20.58 -26.96 4.85
C GLY A 156 20.36 -25.90 3.77
N ALA A 157 19.16 -25.88 3.19
CA ALA A 157 18.52 -24.75 2.50
C ALA A 157 19.13 -24.14 1.20
N GLN A 158 20.19 -24.68 0.58
CA GLN A 158 20.70 -24.19 -0.72
C GLN A 158 20.72 -25.25 -1.84
N PRO A 159 20.35 -24.90 -3.10
CA PRO A 159 20.57 -25.77 -4.26
C PRO A 159 22.07 -25.80 -4.63
N GLY A 160 22.61 -27.00 -4.85
CA GLY A 160 24.01 -27.23 -5.22
C GLY A 160 24.35 -26.86 -6.67
N HIS A 161 25.37 -27.48 -7.25
CA HIS A 161 25.79 -27.22 -8.62
C HIS A 161 24.89 -27.88 -9.68
N ALA A 162 24.59 -27.16 -10.76
CA ALA A 162 24.16 -27.75 -12.02
C ALA A 162 25.39 -28.28 -12.76
N TRP A 163 25.31 -29.48 -13.33
CA TRP A 163 26.42 -30.13 -14.02
C TRP A 163 26.14 -30.37 -15.49
N VAL A 164 27.15 -30.17 -16.32
CA VAL A 164 27.20 -30.68 -17.69
C VAL A 164 28.35 -31.66 -17.79
N ALA A 165 28.13 -32.79 -18.46
CA ALA A 165 29.16 -33.82 -18.55
C ALA A 165 29.26 -34.39 -19.95
N ALA A 166 30.49 -34.66 -20.41
CA ALA A 166 30.76 -35.25 -21.72
C ALA A 166 31.80 -36.38 -21.66
N PRO A 167 31.68 -37.37 -22.56
CA PRO A 167 32.66 -38.44 -22.70
C PRO A 167 33.99 -37.92 -23.24
N VAL A 168 35.08 -38.34 -22.63
CA VAL A 168 36.43 -38.20 -23.19
C VAL A 168 36.77 -39.48 -23.94
N ARG A 169 37.18 -39.34 -25.20
CA ARG A 169 37.54 -40.47 -26.06
C ARG A 169 39.05 -40.53 -26.23
N ALA A 170 39.61 -41.74 -26.17
CA ALA A 170 40.98 -41.98 -26.59
C ALA A 170 41.09 -41.89 -28.12
N GLY A 171 42.32 -41.80 -28.66
CA GLY A 171 42.57 -41.73 -30.11
C GLY A 171 42.03 -42.92 -30.93
N ASN A 172 41.62 -44.01 -30.28
CA ASN A 172 40.94 -45.16 -30.90
C ASN A 172 39.40 -45.11 -30.80
N GLY A 173 38.81 -43.99 -30.35
CA GLY A 173 37.37 -43.77 -30.23
C GLY A 173 36.72 -44.33 -28.95
N ARG A 174 37.45 -45.11 -28.14
CA ARG A 174 36.94 -45.68 -26.88
C ARG A 174 36.80 -44.60 -25.80
N ILE A 175 35.67 -44.59 -25.10
CA ILE A 175 35.45 -43.70 -23.95
C ILE A 175 36.36 -44.14 -22.80
N ILE A 176 37.13 -43.21 -22.26
CA ILE A 176 38.12 -43.47 -21.19
C ILE A 176 37.75 -42.83 -19.86
N ALA A 177 36.99 -41.73 -19.90
CA ALA A 177 36.53 -40.99 -18.73
C ALA A 177 35.36 -40.08 -19.13
N VAL A 178 34.76 -39.42 -18.15
CA VAL A 178 33.78 -38.35 -18.29
C VAL A 178 34.34 -37.11 -17.60
N ILE A 179 34.31 -35.96 -18.29
CA ILE A 179 34.50 -34.65 -17.67
C ILE A 179 33.13 -34.15 -17.26
N ALA A 180 32.98 -33.75 -16.00
CA ALA A 180 31.79 -33.08 -15.50
C ALA A 180 32.17 -31.68 -14.99
N LEU A 181 31.52 -30.66 -15.53
CA LEU A 181 31.74 -29.25 -15.18
C LEU A 181 30.49 -28.73 -14.46
N GLY A 182 30.71 -28.08 -13.31
CA GLY A 182 29.68 -27.64 -12.39
C GLY A 182 29.63 -26.12 -12.29
N SER A 183 28.41 -25.57 -12.37
CA SER A 183 28.12 -24.15 -12.10
C SER A 183 27.22 -24.04 -10.86
N PRO A 184 27.43 -23.09 -9.94
CA PRO A 184 26.58 -22.92 -8.77
C PRO A 184 25.17 -22.52 -9.22
N ALA A 185 24.13 -23.14 -8.66
CA ALA A 185 22.75 -22.80 -9.00
C ALA A 185 22.35 -21.37 -8.60
N GLU A 186 22.93 -20.82 -7.53
CA GLU A 186 22.58 -19.50 -6.98
C GLU A 186 23.00 -18.31 -7.85
N GLN A 187 23.97 -18.50 -8.75
CA GLN A 187 24.45 -17.42 -9.62
C GLN A 187 23.80 -17.55 -10.98
N ARG A 188 24.41 -18.33 -11.88
CA ARG A 188 24.05 -18.29 -13.31
C ARG A 188 22.67 -18.88 -13.61
N PHE A 189 22.29 -19.97 -12.95
CA PHE A 189 20.97 -20.60 -13.14
C PHE A 189 19.85 -19.74 -12.54
N ALA A 190 20.06 -19.17 -11.35
CA ALA A 190 19.09 -18.26 -10.73
C ALA A 190 18.93 -16.94 -11.51
N ASP A 191 20.01 -16.39 -12.07
CA ASP A 191 19.97 -15.14 -12.83
C ASP A 191 19.10 -15.24 -14.09
N LEU A 192 18.99 -16.41 -14.73
CA LEU A 192 18.08 -16.64 -15.86
C LEU A 192 16.63 -16.27 -15.50
N PHE A 193 16.20 -16.64 -14.30
CA PHE A 193 14.83 -16.44 -13.82
C PHE A 193 14.62 -15.09 -13.10
N LYS A 194 15.70 -14.36 -12.78
CA LYS A 194 15.62 -13.00 -12.20
C LYS A 194 15.25 -11.94 -13.23
N VAL A 195 15.69 -12.09 -14.48
CA VAL A 195 15.58 -11.06 -15.52
C VAL A 195 14.14 -10.91 -16.03
N ALA A 196 13.36 -12.00 -16.05
CA ALA A 196 11.98 -11.99 -16.56
C ALA A 196 10.97 -12.21 -15.42
N ARG A 197 10.75 -11.16 -14.63
CA ARG A 197 9.70 -11.12 -13.61
C ARG A 197 8.54 -10.27 -14.12
N PRO A 198 7.34 -10.83 -14.31
CA PRO A 198 6.24 -10.05 -14.84
C PRO A 198 5.60 -9.17 -13.76
N GLY A 199 5.55 -7.87 -14.02
CA GLY A 199 4.91 -6.93 -13.10
C GLY A 199 5.64 -6.82 -11.75
N GLU A 200 4.93 -6.33 -10.74
CA GLU A 200 5.48 -6.09 -9.41
C GLU A 200 5.53 -7.35 -8.56
N THR A 201 4.57 -8.27 -8.72
CA THR A 201 4.45 -9.49 -7.91
C THR A 201 4.86 -10.76 -8.63
N GLY A 202 5.02 -10.73 -9.95
CA GLY A 202 5.29 -11.95 -10.71
C GLY A 202 6.66 -12.55 -10.47
N GLU A 203 6.73 -13.86 -10.58
CA GLU A 203 7.92 -14.65 -10.32
C GLU A 203 8.02 -15.79 -11.32
N SER A 204 9.22 -15.98 -11.87
CA SER A 204 9.57 -17.14 -12.69
C SER A 204 10.40 -18.09 -11.84
N LEU A 205 10.02 -19.37 -11.82
CA LEU A 205 10.53 -20.38 -10.91
C LEU A 205 10.91 -21.64 -11.67
N ALA A 206 12.04 -22.24 -11.30
CA ALA A 206 12.39 -23.61 -11.65
C ALA A 206 12.34 -24.49 -10.41
N PHE A 207 11.81 -25.71 -10.53
CA PHE A 207 11.66 -26.64 -9.42
C PHE A 207 11.81 -28.10 -9.86
N ASP A 208 12.06 -28.99 -8.90
CA ASP A 208 12.17 -30.43 -9.14
C ASP A 208 10.89 -31.21 -8.84
N ALA A 209 10.95 -32.54 -9.01
CA ALA A 209 9.79 -33.42 -8.87
C ALA A 209 9.28 -33.50 -7.43
N GLU A 210 10.14 -33.15 -6.46
CA GLU A 210 9.81 -33.06 -5.06
C GLU A 210 9.27 -31.67 -4.69
N GLY A 211 9.26 -30.72 -5.63
CA GLY A 211 8.78 -29.35 -5.47
C GLY A 211 9.82 -28.39 -4.89
N TRP A 212 11.09 -28.79 -4.76
CA TRP A 212 12.16 -27.91 -4.32
C TRP A 212 12.50 -26.89 -5.39
N LEU A 213 12.67 -25.63 -4.99
CA LEU A 213 13.05 -24.55 -5.89
C LEU A 213 14.52 -24.72 -6.31
N LEU A 214 14.74 -24.90 -7.60
CA LEU A 214 16.06 -24.94 -8.23
C LEU A 214 16.60 -23.53 -8.53
N SER A 215 15.70 -22.56 -8.67
CA SER A 215 16.02 -21.13 -8.85
C SER A 215 15.81 -20.34 -7.55
N GLU A 216 16.55 -19.24 -7.37
CA GLU A 216 16.34 -18.37 -6.22
C GLU A 216 14.99 -17.64 -6.31
N SER A 217 14.16 -17.79 -5.28
CA SER A 217 12.93 -17.03 -5.15
C SER A 217 13.22 -15.54 -4.92
N ARG A 218 12.41 -14.66 -5.50
CA ARG A 218 12.41 -13.22 -5.20
C ARG A 218 12.08 -12.91 -3.74
N HIS A 219 11.51 -13.89 -3.04
CA HIS A 219 11.13 -13.83 -1.63
C HIS A 219 12.05 -14.67 -0.74
N ALA A 220 13.26 -15.03 -1.22
CA ALA A 220 14.21 -15.85 -0.47
C ALA A 220 14.52 -15.32 0.94
N GLU A 221 14.63 -14.01 1.12
CA GLU A 221 14.84 -13.40 2.44
C GLU A 221 13.61 -13.51 3.35
N ALA A 222 12.41 -13.31 2.83
CA ALA A 222 11.17 -13.48 3.57
C ALA A 222 10.93 -14.96 3.97
N LEU A 223 11.28 -15.91 3.09
CA LEU A 223 11.25 -17.34 3.41
C LEU A 223 12.22 -17.69 4.54
N ARG A 224 13.46 -17.17 4.48
CA ARG A 224 14.48 -17.35 5.53
C ARG A 224 14.03 -16.80 6.88
N GLN A 225 13.46 -15.58 6.90
CA GLN A 225 12.94 -14.96 8.13
C GLN A 225 11.80 -15.76 8.76
N ARG A 226 10.99 -16.46 7.95
CA ARG A 226 9.89 -17.30 8.41
C ARG A 226 10.29 -18.75 8.70
N GLY A 227 11.55 -19.12 8.49
CA GLY A 227 12.02 -20.50 8.64
C GLY A 227 11.39 -21.48 7.64
N LEU A 228 10.84 -20.97 6.52
CA LEU A 228 10.22 -21.80 5.49
C LEU A 228 11.27 -22.31 4.51
N ALA A 229 11.18 -23.58 4.15
CA ALA A 229 12.00 -24.17 3.11
C ALA A 229 11.63 -23.59 1.73
N PRO A 230 12.59 -23.36 0.81
CA PRO A 230 12.33 -22.90 -0.55
C PRO A 230 11.73 -24.04 -1.40
N ARG A 231 10.46 -24.36 -1.11
CA ARG A 231 9.72 -25.47 -1.71
C ARG A 231 8.31 -25.00 -2.06
N LEU A 232 7.78 -25.48 -3.18
CA LEU A 232 6.42 -25.18 -3.65
C LEU A 232 5.36 -25.97 -2.87
N LEU A 233 5.33 -25.75 -1.55
CA LEU A 233 4.31 -26.25 -0.64
C LEU A 233 3.47 -25.08 -0.14
N LEU A 234 2.23 -25.38 0.26
CA LEU A 234 1.40 -24.41 0.98
C LEU A 234 2.04 -24.08 2.35
N PRO A 235 1.94 -22.84 2.84
CA PRO A 235 2.42 -22.49 4.18
C PRO A 235 1.80 -23.41 5.24
N ASP A 236 2.61 -23.80 6.22
CA ASP A 236 2.19 -24.63 7.37
C ASP A 236 1.59 -26.00 6.99
N SER A 237 1.93 -26.52 5.79
CA SER A 237 1.45 -27.79 5.29
C SER A 237 2.48 -28.48 4.39
N ASP A 238 2.49 -29.81 4.39
CA ASP A 238 3.27 -30.63 3.44
C ASP A 238 2.56 -30.79 2.07
N THR A 239 1.51 -30.02 1.83
CA THR A 239 0.71 -30.11 0.60
C THR A 239 1.35 -29.26 -0.50
N PRO A 240 1.65 -29.82 -1.70
CA PRO A 240 2.17 -29.04 -2.82
C PRO A 240 1.16 -27.99 -3.30
N THR A 241 1.66 -26.86 -3.83
CA THR A 241 0.79 -25.88 -4.49
C THR A 241 0.05 -26.54 -5.65
N ARG A 242 -1.13 -26.02 -6.00
CA ARG A 242 -1.93 -26.56 -7.11
C ARG A 242 -1.14 -26.61 -8.42
N LEU A 243 -0.30 -25.61 -8.66
CA LEU A 243 0.60 -25.55 -9.81
C LEU A 243 1.66 -26.66 -9.75
N ALA A 244 2.37 -26.80 -8.63
CA ALA A 244 3.42 -27.81 -8.49
C ALA A 244 2.84 -29.23 -8.61
N ALA A 245 1.69 -29.49 -7.99
CA ALA A 245 0.99 -30.77 -8.10
C ALA A 245 0.62 -31.10 -9.55
N ALA A 246 0.09 -30.13 -10.30
CA ALA A 246 -0.26 -30.32 -11.71
C ALA A 246 0.97 -30.58 -12.57
N ALA A 247 2.05 -29.81 -12.37
CA ALA A 247 3.29 -29.98 -13.12
C ALA A 247 4.00 -31.31 -12.84
N VAL A 248 4.04 -31.74 -11.58
CA VAL A 248 4.63 -33.03 -11.20
C VAL A 248 3.78 -34.18 -11.71
N ALA A 249 2.45 -34.08 -11.67
CA ALA A 249 1.57 -35.10 -12.28
C ALA A 249 1.82 -35.24 -13.79
N ALA A 250 2.08 -34.12 -14.47
CA ALA A 250 2.42 -34.08 -15.88
C ALA A 250 3.79 -34.69 -16.22
N ARG A 251 4.68 -34.91 -15.24
CA ARG A 251 5.96 -35.62 -15.43
C ARG A 251 5.76 -37.04 -15.95
N THR A 252 4.77 -37.75 -15.41
CA THR A 252 4.49 -39.17 -15.74
C THR A 252 3.23 -39.35 -16.58
N ALA A 253 2.58 -38.26 -16.99
CA ALA A 253 1.34 -38.32 -17.75
C ALA A 253 1.56 -38.94 -19.14
N ALA A 254 0.72 -39.93 -19.48
CA ALA A 254 0.77 -40.65 -20.74
C ALA A 254 0.09 -39.87 -21.89
N ASP A 255 -0.72 -38.87 -21.56
CA ASP A 255 -1.45 -38.01 -22.51
C ASP A 255 -0.55 -37.01 -23.25
N GLY A 256 0.72 -36.89 -22.85
CA GLY A 256 1.69 -36.00 -23.46
C GLY A 256 1.52 -34.53 -23.08
N ILE A 257 0.59 -34.19 -22.19
CA ILE A 257 0.42 -32.81 -21.72
C ILE A 257 1.60 -32.46 -20.81
N ARG A 258 2.42 -31.51 -21.25
CA ARG A 258 3.60 -31.04 -20.50
C ARG A 258 3.48 -29.60 -20.04
N GLU A 259 2.36 -28.94 -20.31
CA GLU A 259 2.13 -27.55 -19.93
C GLU A 259 0.70 -27.36 -19.41
N GLY A 260 0.50 -26.36 -18.55
CA GLY A 260 -0.80 -26.03 -18.02
C GLY A 260 -0.91 -24.57 -17.59
N LEU A 261 -2.14 -24.05 -17.63
CA LEU A 261 -2.48 -22.68 -17.27
C LEU A 261 -3.54 -22.68 -16.18
N LEU A 262 -3.28 -21.96 -15.10
CA LEU A 262 -4.15 -21.80 -13.93
C LEU A 262 -4.50 -20.33 -13.74
N LEU A 263 -5.56 -19.87 -14.42
CA LEU A 263 -6.09 -18.51 -14.29
C LEU A 263 -7.10 -18.33 -13.15
N THR A 264 -7.65 -19.42 -12.62
CA THR A 264 -8.48 -19.36 -11.42
C THR A 264 -7.55 -19.20 -10.21
N PRO A 265 -7.70 -18.15 -9.39
CA PRO A 265 -6.84 -17.91 -8.24
C PRO A 265 -6.70 -19.15 -7.33
N TYR A 266 -5.49 -19.41 -6.86
CA TYR A 266 -5.16 -20.48 -5.92
C TYR A 266 -4.10 -20.00 -4.92
N PRO A 267 -4.04 -20.56 -3.71
CA PRO A 267 -3.00 -20.21 -2.74
C PRO A 267 -1.63 -20.69 -3.25
N GLY A 268 -0.70 -19.75 -3.37
CA GLY A 268 0.71 -20.01 -3.68
C GLY A 268 1.51 -20.41 -2.44
N TYR A 269 2.82 -20.61 -2.62
CA TYR A 269 3.71 -21.08 -1.54
C TYR A 269 3.95 -20.03 -0.42
N LEU A 270 3.55 -18.77 -0.65
CA LEU A 270 3.54 -17.69 0.36
C LEU A 270 2.17 -17.48 1.01
N GLY A 271 1.16 -18.29 0.64
CA GLY A 271 -0.22 -18.17 1.14
C GLY A 271 -1.05 -17.07 0.49
N ARG A 272 -0.50 -16.33 -0.47
CA ARG A 272 -1.24 -15.35 -1.28
C ARG A 272 -1.94 -16.04 -2.46
N GLU A 273 -3.07 -15.50 -2.89
CA GLU A 273 -3.74 -15.98 -4.10
C GLU A 273 -2.95 -15.55 -5.34
N VAL A 274 -2.57 -16.55 -6.14
CA VAL A 274 -1.80 -16.39 -7.37
C VAL A 274 -2.52 -17.05 -8.54
N VAL A 275 -2.15 -16.61 -9.73
CA VAL A 275 -2.43 -17.27 -11.01
C VAL A 275 -1.10 -17.60 -11.67
N GLY A 276 -1.05 -18.63 -12.51
CA GLY A 276 0.21 -18.99 -13.12
C GLY A 276 0.10 -19.97 -14.26
N VAL A 277 1.23 -20.14 -14.94
CA VAL A 277 1.43 -21.08 -16.03
C VAL A 277 2.65 -21.92 -15.72
N TRP A 278 2.67 -23.17 -16.17
CA TRP A 278 3.79 -24.07 -15.94
C TRP A 278 4.06 -24.95 -17.16
N ARG A 279 5.31 -25.40 -17.27
CA ARG A 279 5.74 -26.45 -18.21
C ARG A 279 6.73 -27.37 -17.52
N TRP A 280 6.51 -28.67 -17.66
CA TRP A 280 7.45 -29.69 -17.25
C TRP A 280 8.38 -30.06 -18.42
N LEU A 281 9.69 -30.14 -18.18
CA LEU A 281 10.71 -30.50 -19.16
C LEU A 281 11.24 -31.92 -18.84
N PRO A 282 10.69 -32.98 -19.47
CA PRO A 282 11.05 -34.36 -19.12
C PRO A 282 12.52 -34.68 -19.36
N GLY A 283 13.13 -34.09 -20.40
CA GLY A 283 14.54 -34.31 -20.74
C GLY A 283 15.54 -33.75 -19.73
N HIS A 284 15.08 -32.89 -18.82
CA HIS A 284 15.91 -32.25 -17.79
C HIS A 284 15.43 -32.53 -16.36
N ASP A 285 14.24 -33.15 -16.21
CA ASP A 285 13.58 -33.38 -14.92
C ASP A 285 13.36 -32.07 -14.13
N ILE A 286 12.98 -31.01 -14.84
CA ILE A 286 12.75 -29.66 -14.29
C ILE A 286 11.34 -29.20 -14.63
N GLY A 287 10.62 -28.69 -13.64
CA GLY A 287 9.42 -27.87 -13.84
C GLY A 287 9.79 -26.39 -13.92
N VAL A 288 9.25 -25.67 -14.90
CA VAL A 288 9.33 -24.21 -15.01
C VAL A 288 7.94 -23.64 -14.82
N ALA A 289 7.82 -22.60 -13.99
CA ALA A 289 6.56 -21.93 -13.72
C ALA A 289 6.72 -20.42 -13.75
N VAL A 290 5.64 -19.74 -14.09
CA VAL A 290 5.51 -18.29 -13.92
C VAL A 290 4.23 -18.05 -13.14
N GLU A 291 4.36 -17.44 -11.96
CA GLU A 291 3.25 -17.09 -11.07
C GLU A 291 3.15 -15.56 -10.92
N MET A 292 1.95 -15.06 -10.65
CA MET A 292 1.67 -13.64 -10.38
C MET A 292 0.50 -13.54 -9.41
N ALA A 293 0.50 -12.51 -8.55
CA ALA A 293 -0.60 -12.30 -7.62
C ALA A 293 -1.91 -12.01 -8.38
N ALA A 294 -3.01 -12.61 -7.91
CA ALA A 294 -4.30 -12.54 -8.60
C ALA A 294 -4.89 -11.11 -8.61
N ASP A 295 -4.64 -10.33 -7.55
CA ASP A 295 -5.03 -8.93 -7.43
C ASP A 295 -4.33 -8.04 -8.46
N GLU A 296 -3.03 -8.24 -8.70
CA GLU A 296 -2.30 -7.56 -9.77
C GLU A 296 -2.74 -8.03 -11.17
N ALA A 297 -2.88 -9.35 -11.36
CA ALA A 297 -3.26 -9.92 -12.64
C ALA A 297 -4.61 -9.38 -13.15
N PHE A 298 -5.55 -9.17 -12.23
CA PHE A 298 -6.93 -8.77 -12.52
C PHE A 298 -7.34 -7.36 -12.06
N ALA A 299 -6.42 -6.54 -11.53
CA ALA A 299 -6.72 -5.15 -11.16
C ALA A 299 -7.41 -4.33 -12.29
N PRO A 300 -6.97 -4.39 -13.56
CA PRO A 300 -7.63 -3.66 -14.64
C PRO A 300 -9.07 -4.12 -14.91
N LEU A 301 -9.36 -5.41 -14.70
CA LEU A 301 -10.72 -5.96 -14.87
C LEU A 301 -11.69 -5.33 -13.87
N PHE A 302 -11.27 -5.15 -12.61
CA PHE A 302 -12.14 -4.60 -11.57
C PHE A 302 -12.64 -3.19 -11.91
N TYR A 303 -11.74 -2.29 -12.32
CA TYR A 303 -12.11 -0.91 -12.67
C TYR A 303 -12.99 -0.84 -13.92
N LEU A 304 -12.68 -1.66 -14.92
CA LEU A 304 -13.44 -1.70 -16.16
C LEU A 304 -14.86 -2.25 -15.91
N GLN A 305 -14.97 -3.32 -15.13
CA GLN A 305 -16.25 -3.90 -14.72
C GLN A 305 -17.09 -2.89 -13.92
N LEU A 306 -16.50 -2.19 -12.97
CA LEU A 306 -17.17 -1.14 -12.20
C LEU A 306 -17.73 -0.03 -13.11
N GLY A 307 -16.93 0.42 -14.09
CA GLY A 307 -17.33 1.42 -15.07
C GLY A 307 -18.51 0.94 -15.95
N PHE A 308 -18.42 -0.27 -16.51
CA PHE A 308 -19.50 -0.84 -17.31
C PHE A 308 -20.78 -1.03 -16.48
N SER A 309 -20.68 -1.55 -15.25
CA SER A 309 -21.83 -1.68 -14.36
C SER A 309 -22.49 -0.34 -14.05
N ALA A 310 -21.69 0.70 -13.79
CA ALA A 310 -22.21 2.05 -13.55
C ALA A 310 -22.99 2.60 -14.76
N VAL A 311 -22.45 2.43 -15.98
CA VAL A 311 -23.13 2.85 -17.23
C VAL A 311 -24.43 2.07 -17.43
N LEU A 312 -24.42 0.77 -17.19
CA LEU A 312 -25.57 -0.11 -17.37
C LEU A 312 -26.69 0.21 -16.35
N ILE A 313 -26.32 0.51 -15.10
CA ILE A 313 -27.23 1.03 -14.07
C ILE A 313 -27.79 2.40 -14.46
N LEU A 314 -26.96 3.30 -14.98
CA LEU A 314 -27.38 4.63 -15.39
C LEU A 314 -28.34 4.57 -16.59
N MET A 315 -28.07 3.70 -17.57
CA MET A 315 -28.99 3.44 -18.69
C MET A 315 -30.32 2.86 -18.21
N LEU A 316 -30.30 1.91 -17.27
CA LEU A 316 -31.51 1.36 -16.67
C LEU A 316 -32.31 2.43 -15.91
N GLY A 317 -31.63 3.31 -15.18
CA GLY A 317 -32.24 4.44 -14.45
C GLY A 317 -32.89 5.48 -15.38
N ILE A 318 -32.18 5.89 -16.44
CA ILE A 318 -32.72 6.78 -17.47
C ILE A 318 -33.95 6.16 -18.12
N TRP A 319 -33.90 4.86 -18.40
CA TRP A 319 -35.02 4.18 -19.03
C TRP A 319 -36.24 4.03 -18.08
N LEU A 320 -36.02 3.65 -16.82
CA LEU A 320 -37.07 3.59 -15.78
C LEU A 320 -37.75 4.96 -15.58
N SER A 321 -37.00 6.06 -15.77
CA SER A 321 -37.54 7.41 -15.68
C SER A 321 -38.66 7.70 -16.70
N GLY A 322 -38.65 7.04 -17.87
CA GLY A 322 -39.67 7.18 -18.91
C GLY A 322 -41.02 6.49 -18.61
N PHE A 323 -41.06 5.60 -17.60
CA PHE A 323 -42.28 4.91 -17.15
C PHE A 323 -42.91 5.55 -15.91
N LEU A 324 -42.21 6.49 -15.28
CA LEU A 324 -42.73 7.27 -14.18
C LEU A 324 -43.69 8.36 -14.70
N PRO A 325 -44.88 8.52 -14.11
CA PRO A 325 -45.75 9.66 -14.40
C PRO A 325 -44.96 10.99 -14.37
N PRO A 326 -45.22 11.96 -15.28
CA PRO A 326 -44.49 13.25 -15.27
C PRO A 326 -44.55 13.96 -13.91
N GLN A 327 -45.60 13.69 -13.15
CA GLN A 327 -45.87 14.18 -11.80
C GLN A 327 -44.94 13.54 -10.75
N THR A 328 -44.61 12.25 -10.89
CA THR A 328 -43.66 11.55 -10.01
C THR A 328 -42.22 11.82 -10.43
N LEU A 329 -41.93 12.00 -11.73
CA LEU A 329 -40.61 12.46 -12.20
C LEU A 329 -40.33 13.89 -11.74
N ALA A 330 -41.32 14.79 -11.78
CA ALA A 330 -41.22 16.12 -11.19
C ALA A 330 -41.08 16.07 -9.65
N ALA A 331 -41.73 15.12 -8.97
CA ALA A 331 -41.57 14.91 -7.52
C ALA A 331 -40.22 14.24 -7.15
N LEU A 332 -39.66 13.39 -8.01
CA LEU A 332 -38.36 12.73 -7.85
C LEU A 332 -37.21 13.68 -8.17
N LEU A 333 -37.34 14.52 -9.20
CA LEU A 333 -36.41 15.62 -9.50
C LEU A 333 -36.51 16.72 -8.44
N ARG A 334 -37.70 16.97 -7.85
CA ARG A 334 -37.85 17.81 -6.65
C ARG A 334 -37.31 17.14 -5.38
N ARG A 335 -37.21 15.80 -5.32
CA ARG A 335 -36.56 15.05 -4.22
C ARG A 335 -35.04 14.90 -4.40
N GLY A 336 -34.52 15.07 -5.61
CA GLY A 336 -33.08 15.18 -5.89
C GLY A 336 -32.48 16.58 -5.67
N GLY A 337 -33.29 17.54 -5.19
CA GLY A 337 -32.87 18.92 -4.97
C GLY A 337 -33.80 19.69 -4.04
N GLY A 338 -34.53 18.99 -3.17
CA GLY A 338 -35.21 19.62 -2.05
C GLY A 338 -34.12 20.06 -1.08
N ALA A 339 -33.57 21.25 -1.31
CA ALA A 339 -32.56 21.83 -0.46
C ALA A 339 -33.07 21.82 0.98
N ARG A 340 -32.58 20.85 1.75
CA ARG A 340 -33.01 20.60 3.12
C ARG A 340 -32.90 21.93 3.86
N GLN A 341 -34.00 22.37 4.44
CA GLN A 341 -34.04 23.66 5.12
C GLN A 341 -33.91 23.42 6.62
N LEU A 342 -32.97 24.13 7.25
CA LEU A 342 -32.80 24.15 8.70
C LEU A 342 -32.87 25.62 9.14
N GLY A 343 -33.92 25.96 9.88
CA GLY A 343 -34.22 27.35 10.24
C GLY A 343 -34.23 28.27 9.01
N PRO A 344 -33.53 29.41 9.03
CA PRO A 344 -33.45 30.33 7.89
C PRO A 344 -32.44 29.91 6.82
N TYR A 345 -31.79 28.74 6.95
CA TYR A 345 -30.73 28.28 6.05
C TYR A 345 -31.23 27.22 5.07
N ARG A 346 -30.87 27.41 3.80
CA ARG A 346 -31.05 26.42 2.74
C ARG A 346 -29.75 25.63 2.59
N LEU A 347 -29.74 24.33 2.93
CA LEU A 347 -28.57 23.49 2.77
C LEU A 347 -28.28 23.19 1.29
N GLY A 348 -27.01 23.28 0.93
CA GLY A 348 -26.44 22.93 -0.36
C GLY A 348 -25.61 21.64 -0.27
N ARG A 349 -24.43 21.63 -0.90
CA ARG A 349 -23.53 20.46 -0.89
C ARG A 349 -22.95 20.22 0.49
N GLN A 350 -22.70 18.95 0.84
CA GLN A 350 -21.91 18.61 2.01
C GLN A 350 -20.46 19.03 1.77
N ILE A 351 -19.85 19.67 2.78
CA ILE A 351 -18.46 20.16 2.76
C ILE A 351 -17.57 19.47 3.80
N GLY A 352 -18.16 18.73 4.72
CA GLY A 352 -17.41 17.92 5.69
C GLY A 352 -18.27 16.80 6.27
N GLU A 353 -17.62 15.70 6.65
CA GLU A 353 -18.21 14.60 7.39
C GLU A 353 -17.35 14.28 8.62
N GLY A 354 -17.98 14.20 9.78
CA GLY A 354 -17.37 13.73 11.01
C GLY A 354 -18.13 12.52 11.57
N ALA A 355 -17.54 11.88 12.59
CA ALA A 355 -18.14 10.72 13.26
C ALA A 355 -19.54 11.03 13.84
N ILE A 356 -19.72 12.25 14.36
CA ILE A 356 -20.90 12.69 15.11
C ILE A 356 -21.75 13.75 14.38
N SER A 357 -21.28 14.25 13.23
CA SER A 357 -21.91 15.40 12.56
C SER A 357 -21.56 15.49 11.08
N ASN A 358 -22.44 16.10 10.29
CA ASN A 358 -22.18 16.47 8.91
C ASN A 358 -22.17 18.00 8.77
N VAL A 359 -21.27 18.54 7.96
CA VAL A 359 -21.17 19.98 7.67
C VAL A 359 -21.60 20.24 6.24
N PHE A 360 -22.54 21.16 6.04
CA PHE A 360 -23.07 21.52 4.73
C PHE A 360 -22.76 22.99 4.41
N LEU A 361 -22.37 23.27 3.18
CA LEU A 361 -22.46 24.64 2.65
C LEU A 361 -23.93 24.99 2.56
N ALA A 362 -24.31 26.13 3.11
CA ALA A 362 -25.67 26.60 3.15
C ALA A 362 -25.75 28.08 2.76
N GLN A 363 -26.96 28.53 2.45
CA GLN A 363 -27.22 29.93 2.15
C GLN A 363 -28.37 30.44 3.02
N HIS A 364 -28.15 31.55 3.72
CA HIS A 364 -29.22 32.19 4.47
C HIS A 364 -30.29 32.69 3.48
N ARG A 365 -31.56 32.34 3.71
CA ARG A 365 -32.63 32.53 2.72
C ARG A 365 -32.89 34.00 2.36
N LEU A 366 -32.89 34.87 3.37
CA LEU A 366 -33.16 36.32 3.21
C LEU A 366 -31.90 37.08 2.81
N LEU A 367 -30.85 37.00 3.64
CA LEU A 367 -29.58 37.71 3.43
C LEU A 367 -28.74 37.20 2.24
N LYS A 368 -29.06 36.03 1.69
CA LYS A 368 -28.29 35.34 0.62
C LYS A 368 -26.81 35.10 0.93
N ARG A 369 -26.38 35.33 2.17
CA ARG A 369 -25.02 35.11 2.66
C ARG A 369 -24.68 33.62 2.71
N PRO A 370 -23.47 33.20 2.29
CA PRO A 370 -23.00 31.83 2.50
C PRO A 370 -22.75 31.57 4.00
N ALA A 371 -23.04 30.34 4.44
CA ALA A 371 -22.83 29.85 5.79
C ALA A 371 -22.43 28.38 5.75
N ALA A 372 -21.73 27.90 6.77
CA ALA A 372 -21.57 26.48 7.02
C ALA A 372 -22.62 26.06 8.07
N VAL A 373 -23.39 25.00 7.81
CA VAL A 373 -24.35 24.45 8.78
C VAL A 373 -23.88 23.07 9.20
N LYS A 374 -23.56 22.93 10.48
CA LYS A 374 -23.24 21.64 11.07
C LYS A 374 -24.50 21.03 11.65
N VAL A 375 -24.76 19.78 11.25
CA VAL A 375 -25.91 19.00 11.66
C VAL A 375 -25.40 17.77 12.41
N LEU A 376 -25.87 17.58 13.64
CA LEU A 376 -25.48 16.42 14.43
C LEU A 376 -26.23 15.17 13.95
N LYS A 377 -25.52 14.04 13.83
CA LYS A 377 -26.12 12.75 13.46
C LYS A 377 -27.02 12.31 14.62
N GLN A 378 -28.21 11.76 14.32
CA GLN A 378 -29.14 11.29 15.35
C GLN A 378 -28.46 10.25 16.26
N GLN A 379 -28.12 10.67 17.47
CA GLN A 379 -27.81 9.77 18.59
C GLN A 379 -28.97 9.85 19.58
N SER A 380 -29.20 8.79 20.34
CA SER A 380 -30.13 8.80 21.47
C SER A 380 -29.64 9.86 22.46
N THR A 381 -30.20 11.06 22.36
CA THR A 381 -29.81 12.23 23.14
C THR A 381 -30.78 12.33 24.30
N SER A 382 -30.26 12.30 25.53
CA SER A 382 -31.05 12.62 26.72
C SER A 382 -31.36 14.12 26.76
N ASP A 383 -32.44 14.50 27.45
CA ASP A 383 -32.79 15.91 27.64
C ASP A 383 -31.65 16.71 28.32
N GLU A 384 -30.87 16.05 29.18
CA GLU A 384 -29.69 16.61 29.85
C GLU A 384 -28.55 16.92 28.88
N TRP A 385 -28.32 16.07 27.87
CA TRP A 385 -27.32 16.30 26.83
C TRP A 385 -27.68 17.54 26.01
N THR A 386 -28.96 17.67 25.62
CA THR A 386 -29.44 18.78 24.80
C THR A 386 -29.35 20.13 25.54
N ALA A 387 -29.70 20.16 26.83
CA ALA A 387 -29.62 21.37 27.64
C ALA A 387 -28.18 21.87 27.85
N ARG A 388 -27.22 20.97 28.09
CA ARG A 388 -25.79 21.34 28.18
C ARG A 388 -25.24 21.79 26.83
N PHE A 389 -25.58 21.08 25.76
CA PHE A 389 -25.15 21.44 24.40
C PHE A 389 -25.61 22.86 24.02
N GLN A 390 -26.89 23.19 24.28
CA GLN A 390 -27.44 24.52 24.04
C GLN A 390 -26.71 25.60 24.83
N ARG A 391 -26.36 25.32 26.10
CA ARG A 391 -25.59 26.25 26.94
C ARG A 391 -24.19 26.50 26.37
N GLU A 392 -23.49 25.47 25.93
CA GLU A 392 -22.15 25.64 25.36
C GLU A 392 -22.18 26.37 24.02
N VAL A 393 -23.15 26.08 23.14
CA VAL A 393 -23.33 26.84 21.89
C VAL A 393 -23.64 28.32 22.19
N GLN A 394 -24.46 28.60 23.19
CA GLN A 394 -24.79 29.96 23.61
C GLN A 394 -23.57 30.70 24.18
N LEU A 395 -22.67 30.01 24.88
CA LEU A 395 -21.41 30.60 25.33
C LEU A 395 -20.46 30.83 24.16
N ALA A 396 -20.33 29.86 23.25
CA ALA A 396 -19.50 29.98 22.06
C ALA A 396 -20.00 31.07 21.10
N SER A 397 -21.32 31.31 21.00
CA SER A 397 -21.87 32.37 20.15
C SER A 397 -21.65 33.79 20.69
N GLN A 398 -21.21 33.93 21.95
CA GLN A 398 -20.81 35.22 22.53
C GLN A 398 -19.35 35.58 22.19
N LEU A 399 -18.56 34.61 21.70
CA LEU A 399 -17.20 34.85 21.26
C LEU A 399 -17.20 35.65 19.95
N SER A 400 -16.33 36.64 19.87
CA SER A 400 -16.31 37.66 18.82
C SER A 400 -14.91 37.94 18.27
N HIS A 401 -13.88 37.31 18.85
CA HIS A 401 -12.50 37.53 18.44
C HIS A 401 -12.31 37.14 16.95
N PRO A 402 -11.55 37.91 16.16
CA PRO A 402 -11.35 37.62 14.73
C PRO A 402 -10.82 36.21 14.46
N ASN A 403 -10.02 35.64 15.38
CA ASN A 403 -9.49 34.27 15.27
C ASN A 403 -10.43 33.16 15.77
N THR A 404 -11.62 33.50 16.24
CA THR A 404 -12.67 32.56 16.66
C THR A 404 -13.71 32.42 15.54
N ILE A 405 -14.20 31.20 15.28
CA ILE A 405 -15.32 30.97 14.37
C ILE A 405 -16.57 31.70 14.89
N THR A 406 -17.22 32.47 14.02
CA THR A 406 -18.49 33.13 14.36
C THR A 406 -19.67 32.18 14.15
N ILE A 407 -20.43 31.92 15.22
CA ILE A 407 -21.70 31.19 15.17
C ILE A 407 -22.84 32.20 14.93
N TYR A 408 -23.66 31.96 13.91
CA TYR A 408 -24.78 32.83 13.56
C TYR A 408 -26.08 32.45 14.22
N ASP A 409 -26.38 31.15 14.30
CA ASP A 409 -27.69 30.66 14.72
C ASP A 409 -27.59 29.18 15.13
N TYR A 410 -28.56 28.70 15.89
CA TYR A 410 -28.70 27.28 16.23
C TYR A 410 -30.15 26.90 16.47
N GLY A 411 -30.46 25.61 16.34
CA GLY A 411 -31.80 25.11 16.62
C GLY A 411 -31.95 23.62 16.41
N SER A 412 -33.21 23.18 16.40
CA SER A 412 -33.59 21.79 16.16
C SER A 412 -34.31 21.67 14.83
N GLY A 413 -33.93 20.67 14.02
CA GLY A 413 -34.60 20.32 12.78
C GLY A 413 -35.91 19.56 13.01
N ALA A 414 -36.64 19.29 11.94
CA ALA A 414 -37.94 18.59 11.98
C ALA A 414 -37.87 17.18 12.60
N ASN A 415 -36.69 16.56 12.59
CA ASN A 415 -36.44 15.21 13.13
C ASN A 415 -35.71 15.25 14.49
N SER A 416 -35.84 16.35 15.24
CA SER A 416 -35.14 16.59 16.52
C SER A 416 -33.61 16.56 16.44
N GLU A 417 -33.06 16.73 15.24
CA GLU A 417 -31.63 16.83 15.01
C GLU A 417 -31.16 18.25 15.34
N PHE A 418 -30.17 18.37 16.21
CA PHE A 418 -29.60 19.67 16.52
C PHE A 418 -28.70 20.15 15.36
N TRP A 419 -28.77 21.45 15.06
CA TRP A 419 -27.91 22.09 14.09
C TRP A 419 -27.46 23.47 14.57
N TYR A 420 -26.30 23.91 14.10
CA TYR A 420 -25.87 25.31 14.21
C TYR A 420 -25.27 25.79 12.90
N ALA A 421 -25.49 27.08 12.61
CA ALA A 421 -24.97 27.78 11.47
C ALA A 421 -23.80 28.68 11.90
N MET A 422 -22.72 28.66 11.12
CA MET A 422 -21.50 29.42 11.37
C MET A 422 -20.99 30.05 10.07
N GLU A 423 -20.00 30.94 10.20
CA GLU A 423 -19.36 31.53 9.02
C GLU A 423 -18.80 30.46 8.08
N TYR A 424 -18.98 30.67 6.78
CA TYR A 424 -18.31 29.86 5.77
C TYR A 424 -16.90 30.40 5.60
N LEU A 425 -15.91 29.52 5.73
CA LEU A 425 -14.49 29.86 5.63
C LEU A 425 -13.89 29.26 4.37
N GLU A 426 -13.20 30.10 3.60
CA GLU A 426 -12.40 29.68 2.47
C GLU A 426 -10.93 29.57 2.92
N GLY A 427 -10.40 28.35 2.92
CA GLY A 427 -9.06 28.10 3.42
C GLY A 427 -8.73 26.62 3.55
N LEU A 428 -7.66 26.34 4.28
CA LEU A 428 -7.14 25.00 4.55
C LEU A 428 -7.18 24.73 6.05
N SER A 429 -7.54 23.51 6.46
CA SER A 429 -7.24 23.09 7.82
C SER A 429 -5.71 22.99 8.01
N LEU A 430 -5.21 23.11 9.23
CA LEU A 430 -3.79 22.88 9.49
C LEU A 430 -3.38 21.42 9.19
N ALA A 431 -4.33 20.48 9.28
CA ALA A 431 -4.12 19.10 8.83
C ALA A 431 -3.87 19.05 7.31
N ASP A 432 -4.75 19.67 6.51
CA ASP A 432 -4.59 19.76 5.06
C ASP A 432 -3.30 20.48 4.67
N LEU A 433 -2.92 21.52 5.42
CA LEU A 433 -1.70 22.28 5.19
C LEU A 433 -0.46 21.37 5.28
N VAL A 434 -0.35 20.59 6.36
CA VAL A 434 0.78 19.70 6.58
C VAL A 434 0.75 18.50 5.63
N GLU A 435 -0.43 17.90 5.42
CA GLU A 435 -0.59 16.73 4.56
C GLU A 435 -0.22 17.04 3.10
N ARG A 436 -0.61 18.21 2.58
CA ARG A 436 -0.39 18.57 1.17
C ARG A 436 0.95 19.25 0.92
N TYR A 437 1.45 20.04 1.87
CA TYR A 437 2.60 20.91 1.66
C TYR A 437 3.79 20.59 2.58
N GLY A 438 3.65 19.60 3.46
CA GLY A 438 4.69 19.17 4.38
C GLY A 438 4.84 20.08 5.61
N PRO A 439 5.96 19.94 6.34
CA PRO A 439 6.23 20.72 7.55
C PRO A 439 6.23 22.23 7.28
N VAL A 440 5.83 23.00 8.28
CA VAL A 440 5.65 24.46 8.23
C VAL A 440 6.87 25.18 8.84
N PRO A 441 7.40 26.22 8.17
CA PRO A 441 8.55 26.97 8.68
C PRO A 441 8.31 27.55 10.08
N PRO A 442 9.32 27.58 10.96
CA PRO A 442 9.17 28.03 12.35
C PRO A 442 8.49 29.38 12.52
N ALA A 443 8.78 30.36 11.67
CA ALA A 443 8.18 31.71 11.73
C ALA A 443 6.68 31.68 11.46
N ARG A 444 6.27 30.94 10.43
CA ARG A 444 4.85 30.75 10.11
C ARG A 444 4.15 29.95 11.20
N THR A 445 4.79 28.93 11.75
CA THR A 445 4.24 28.14 12.87
C THR A 445 4.00 29.02 14.09
N ALA A 446 4.98 29.81 14.52
CA ALA A 446 4.82 30.74 15.65
C ALA A 446 3.70 31.75 15.38
N TYR A 447 3.63 32.29 14.16
CA TYR A 447 2.58 33.22 13.73
C TYR A 447 1.17 32.62 13.79
N ILE A 448 1.01 31.36 13.35
CA ILE A 448 -0.25 30.62 13.42
C ILE A 448 -0.64 30.35 14.87
N LEU A 449 0.26 29.78 15.67
CA LEU A 449 -0.01 29.43 17.08
C LEU A 449 -0.37 30.66 17.91
N ARG A 450 0.23 31.82 17.60
CA ARG A 450 -0.07 33.07 18.30
C ARG A 450 -1.50 33.55 18.06
N GLN A 451 -2.02 33.36 16.84
CA GLN A 451 -3.42 33.66 16.53
C GLN A 451 -4.37 32.65 17.19
N VAL A 452 -4.01 31.37 17.27
CA VAL A 452 -4.77 30.37 18.05
C VAL A 452 -4.84 30.77 19.53
N CYS A 453 -3.73 31.24 20.11
CA CYS A 453 -3.71 31.73 21.48
C CYS A 453 -4.70 32.89 21.70
N ALA A 454 -4.89 33.75 20.70
CA ALA A 454 -5.81 34.89 20.81
C ALA A 454 -7.28 34.43 20.90
N SER A 455 -7.67 33.42 20.12
CA SER A 455 -9.00 32.79 20.22
C SER A 455 -9.19 32.07 21.55
N LEU A 456 -8.21 31.29 21.99
CA LEU A 456 -8.24 30.58 23.27
C LEU A 456 -8.29 31.53 24.47
N TRP A 457 -7.60 32.67 24.39
CA TRP A 457 -7.62 33.70 25.43
C TRP A 457 -9.02 34.28 25.65
N GLU A 458 -9.72 34.63 24.57
CA GLU A 458 -11.12 35.09 24.65
C GLU A 458 -12.00 34.00 25.30
N ALA A 459 -11.92 32.76 24.80
CA ALA A 459 -12.72 31.67 25.32
C ALA A 459 -12.46 31.39 26.81
N HIS A 460 -11.20 31.31 27.22
CA HIS A 460 -10.79 31.07 28.60
C HIS A 460 -11.25 32.21 29.52
N SER A 461 -11.23 33.46 29.06
CA SER A 461 -11.72 34.62 29.82
C SER A 461 -13.22 34.57 30.11
N CYS A 462 -13.99 33.90 29.24
CA CYS A 462 -15.41 33.65 29.40
C CYS A 462 -15.71 32.32 30.14
N GLY A 463 -14.70 31.64 30.67
CA GLY A 463 -14.83 30.35 31.35
C GLY A 463 -15.08 29.17 30.43
N LEU A 464 -14.85 29.32 29.12
CA LEU A 464 -15.01 28.26 28.12
C LEU A 464 -13.65 27.63 27.79
N VAL A 465 -13.50 26.33 28.03
CA VAL A 465 -12.31 25.55 27.63
C VAL A 465 -12.64 24.78 26.36
N HIS A 466 -11.77 24.80 25.35
CA HIS A 466 -12.05 24.25 24.03
C HIS A 466 -12.04 22.72 24.00
N ARG A 467 -11.06 22.08 24.66
CA ARG A 467 -10.92 20.61 24.86
C ARG A 467 -10.80 19.75 23.59
N ASP A 468 -10.68 20.34 22.41
CA ASP A 468 -10.52 19.60 21.14
C ASP A 468 -9.65 20.36 20.14
N ILE A 469 -8.62 21.05 20.64
CA ILE A 469 -7.61 21.67 19.78
C ILE A 469 -6.84 20.55 19.06
N LYS A 470 -6.83 20.61 17.74
CA LYS A 470 -6.14 19.69 16.82
C LYS A 470 -6.03 20.34 15.44
N PRO A 471 -5.15 19.85 14.55
CA PRO A 471 -4.94 20.49 13.25
C PRO A 471 -6.20 20.56 12.38
N GLN A 472 -7.15 19.64 12.52
CA GLN A 472 -8.42 19.65 11.79
C GLN A 472 -9.39 20.76 12.25
N ASN A 473 -9.25 21.24 13.50
CA ASN A 473 -10.14 22.26 14.09
C ASN A 473 -9.52 23.66 14.05
N VAL A 474 -8.45 23.86 13.28
CA VAL A 474 -7.84 25.16 13.07
C VAL A 474 -7.70 25.37 11.57
N MET A 475 -8.31 26.43 11.05
CA MET A 475 -8.23 26.79 9.64
C MET A 475 -7.34 27.99 9.42
N LEU A 476 -6.64 27.98 8.29
CA LEU A 476 -5.88 29.09 7.75
C LEU A 476 -6.62 29.62 6.52
N CYS A 477 -7.06 30.87 6.58
CA CYS A 477 -8.02 31.44 5.65
C CYS A 477 -7.45 32.61 4.86
N ASP A 478 -8.03 32.83 3.68
CA ASP A 478 -7.98 34.12 2.97
C ASP A 478 -9.32 34.83 3.20
N ILE A 479 -9.32 35.83 4.09
CA ILE A 479 -10.50 36.59 4.44
C ILE A 479 -10.40 37.96 3.79
N ARG A 480 -11.11 38.16 2.68
CA ARG A 480 -11.20 39.45 1.96
C ARG A 480 -9.82 40.00 1.57
N GLY A 481 -8.90 39.12 1.16
CA GLY A 481 -7.53 39.49 0.78
C GLY A 481 -6.57 39.51 1.96
N GLU A 482 -7.03 39.30 3.20
CA GLU A 482 -6.15 39.06 4.34
C GLU A 482 -5.86 37.57 4.47
N ARG A 483 -4.62 37.19 4.17
CA ARG A 483 -4.14 35.81 4.11
C ARG A 483 -3.42 35.41 5.39
N ASP A 484 -3.34 34.11 5.63
CA ASP A 484 -2.85 33.52 6.89
C ASP A 484 -3.67 33.94 8.13
N VAL A 485 -4.96 34.25 7.94
CA VAL A 485 -5.87 34.51 9.06
C VAL A 485 -6.30 33.18 9.65
N VAL A 486 -6.00 32.97 10.93
CA VAL A 486 -6.38 31.73 11.63
C VAL A 486 -7.81 31.83 12.12
N LYS A 487 -8.57 30.74 11.98
CA LYS A 487 -9.90 30.54 12.56
C LYS A 487 -9.94 29.24 13.34
N VAL A 488 -10.13 29.33 14.66
CA VAL A 488 -10.32 28.18 15.54
C VAL A 488 -11.79 27.75 15.48
N LEU A 489 -12.01 26.47 15.22
CA LEU A 489 -13.32 25.85 15.00
C LEU A 489 -13.71 24.95 16.16
N ASP A 490 -15.03 24.70 16.30
CA ASP A 490 -15.58 23.59 17.08
C ASP A 490 -15.09 23.51 18.55
N PHE A 491 -15.61 24.40 19.42
CA PHE A 491 -15.39 24.42 20.87
C PHE A 491 -15.97 23.20 21.63
N GLY A 492 -15.57 21.98 21.26
CA GLY A 492 -15.73 20.78 22.08
C GLY A 492 -17.16 20.37 22.45
N LEU A 493 -18.17 20.99 21.82
CA LEU A 493 -19.58 21.05 22.25
C LEU A 493 -20.25 19.69 22.58
N VAL A 494 -19.69 18.57 22.08
CA VAL A 494 -20.26 17.21 22.18
C VAL A 494 -19.51 16.33 23.20
N LYS A 495 -18.32 16.71 23.68
CA LYS A 495 -17.41 15.78 24.37
C LYS A 495 -17.59 15.68 25.89
N GLN A 496 -18.46 16.49 26.50
CA GLN A 496 -18.63 16.55 27.98
C GLN A 496 -19.40 15.38 28.63
N MET A 497 -19.84 14.35 27.87
CA MET A 497 -20.80 13.36 28.38
C MET A 497 -20.27 11.95 28.66
N SER A 498 -18.96 11.74 28.74
CA SER A 498 -18.45 10.52 29.41
C SER A 498 -18.42 10.73 30.94
N GLY A 499 -19.60 10.90 31.54
CA GLY A 499 -19.79 10.90 32.99
C GLY A 499 -19.98 9.48 33.53
N GLU A 500 -19.12 9.10 34.49
CA GLU A 500 -19.18 8.01 35.50
C GLU A 500 -19.61 6.57 35.13
N GLN A 501 -20.22 6.29 33.99
CA GLN A 501 -20.76 4.95 33.66
C GLN A 501 -20.35 4.41 32.28
N THR A 502 -19.14 4.71 31.81
CA THR A 502 -18.56 3.96 30.68
C THR A 502 -17.27 3.30 31.13
N ARG A 503 -17.38 2.07 31.64
CA ARG A 503 -16.26 1.22 32.06
C ARG A 503 -15.35 0.77 30.89
N ASP A 504 -15.74 1.06 29.64
CA ASP A 504 -14.94 0.80 28.45
C ASP A 504 -14.33 2.10 27.89
N LEU A 505 -13.16 2.47 28.41
CA LEU A 505 -12.30 3.54 27.86
C LEU A 505 -12.04 3.33 26.35
N THR A 506 -11.94 2.09 25.89
CA THR A 506 -11.68 1.69 24.50
C THR A 506 -12.85 2.00 23.56
N SER A 507 -14.09 1.79 24.02
CA SER A 507 -15.30 2.11 23.24
C SER A 507 -15.54 3.62 23.16
N THR A 508 -15.29 4.32 24.28
CA THR A 508 -15.39 5.79 24.38
C THR A 508 -14.29 6.49 23.57
N MET A 509 -13.06 5.97 23.54
CA MET A 509 -11.98 6.47 22.68
C MET A 509 -12.28 6.33 21.19
N ARG A 510 -12.97 5.26 20.78
CA ARG A 510 -13.37 5.05 19.37
C ARG A 510 -14.42 6.05 18.89
N ILE A 511 -15.22 6.62 19.80
CA ILE A 511 -16.29 7.60 19.51
C ILE A 511 -15.78 9.06 19.64
N LEU A 512 -14.82 9.32 20.54
CA LEU A 512 -14.32 10.68 20.83
C LEU A 512 -13.30 11.24 19.82
N GLY A 513 -12.84 10.45 18.87
CA GLY A 513 -11.76 10.83 17.97
C GLY A 513 -10.37 10.66 18.59
N THR A 514 -9.35 10.76 17.74
CA THR A 514 -7.99 10.25 17.97
C THR A 514 -7.34 10.78 19.27
N PRO A 515 -6.81 9.91 20.16
CA PRO A 515 -6.18 10.31 21.44
C PRO A 515 -4.94 11.22 21.29
N LEU A 516 -4.44 11.41 20.06
CA LEU A 516 -3.15 12.02 19.73
C LEU A 516 -2.93 13.44 20.28
N TYR A 517 -4.00 14.22 20.45
CA TYR A 517 -3.94 15.60 20.95
C TYR A 517 -4.57 15.76 22.33
N MET A 518 -4.86 14.63 23.00
CA MET A 518 -5.45 14.63 24.33
C MET A 518 -4.38 14.78 25.40
N SER A 519 -4.63 15.66 26.38
CA SER A 519 -3.73 15.82 27.51
C SER A 519 -3.83 14.62 28.48
N PRO A 520 -2.74 14.28 29.19
CA PRO A 520 -2.71 13.15 30.11
C PRO A 520 -3.83 13.16 31.15
N GLU A 521 -4.12 14.32 31.74
CA GLU A 521 -5.18 14.49 32.72
C GLU A 521 -6.58 14.24 32.14
N ARG A 522 -6.80 14.58 30.86
CA ARG A 522 -8.09 14.34 30.19
C ARG A 522 -8.32 12.85 29.89
N ILE A 523 -7.25 12.08 29.70
CA ILE A 523 -7.32 10.62 29.57
C ILE A 523 -7.64 9.99 30.93
N ARG A 524 -7.01 10.45 32.02
CA ARG A 524 -7.22 9.92 33.37
C ARG A 524 -8.61 10.25 33.91
N HIS A 525 -8.99 11.52 33.83
CA HIS A 525 -10.23 12.05 34.37
C HIS A 525 -10.81 13.11 33.41
N PRO A 526 -11.75 12.73 32.52
CA PRO A 526 -12.31 13.66 31.52
C PRO A 526 -12.94 14.93 32.11
N GLY A 527 -13.38 14.91 33.37
CA GLY A 527 -13.99 16.04 34.08
C GLY A 527 -13.01 17.08 34.65
N ASP A 528 -11.73 16.74 34.78
CA ASP A 528 -10.73 17.56 35.51
C ASP A 528 -9.90 18.47 34.58
N ALA A 529 -10.18 18.47 33.27
CA ALA A 529 -9.42 19.22 32.29
C ALA A 529 -9.79 20.72 32.28
N ASP A 530 -8.90 21.54 32.82
CA ASP A 530 -8.95 23.01 32.78
C ASP A 530 -8.28 23.60 31.51
N ALA A 531 -8.11 24.92 31.46
CA ALA A 531 -7.48 25.64 30.36
C ALA A 531 -6.09 25.10 29.94
N ARG A 532 -5.35 24.45 30.85
CA ARG A 532 -4.02 23.89 30.58
C ARG A 532 -4.06 22.64 29.70
N ALA A 533 -5.24 22.02 29.55
CA ALA A 533 -5.44 20.95 28.57
C ALA A 533 -5.39 21.49 27.13
N ASP A 534 -5.90 22.71 26.88
CA ASP A 534 -5.80 23.36 25.57
C ASP A 534 -4.36 23.76 25.26
N ILE A 535 -3.58 24.14 26.27
CA ILE A 535 -2.14 24.45 26.14
C ILE A 535 -1.36 23.22 25.69
N TYR A 536 -1.62 22.04 26.28
CA TYR A 536 -1.03 20.78 25.83
C TYR A 536 -1.35 20.49 24.37
N ALA A 537 -2.63 20.59 24.01
CA ALA A 537 -3.09 20.34 22.66
C ALA A 537 -2.48 21.32 21.64
N LEU A 538 -2.34 22.60 22.02
CA LEU A 538 -1.65 23.62 21.23
C LEU A 538 -0.17 23.28 21.00
N GLY A 539 0.53 22.81 22.05
CA GLY A 539 1.92 22.33 21.94
C GLY A 539 2.05 21.16 20.96
N ALA A 540 1.14 20.17 21.05
CA ALA A 540 1.11 19.04 20.13
C ALA A 540 0.81 19.47 18.68
N VAL A 541 -0.08 20.46 18.46
CA VAL A 541 -0.29 21.08 17.14
C VAL A 541 0.98 21.76 16.65
N GLY A 542 1.68 22.51 17.50
CA GLY A 542 2.94 23.17 17.14
C GLY A 542 4.03 22.19 16.73
N PHE A 543 4.18 21.08 17.47
CA PHE A 543 5.09 19.98 17.09
C PHE A 543 4.72 19.41 15.72
N HIS A 544 3.42 19.16 15.47
CA HIS A 544 2.95 18.62 14.21
C HIS A 544 3.23 19.55 13.02
N LEU A 545 3.01 20.86 13.19
CA LEU A 545 3.34 21.86 12.18
C LEU A 545 4.84 21.87 11.87
N LEU A 546 5.70 21.87 12.90
CA LEU A 546 7.16 21.97 12.71
C LEU A 546 7.77 20.72 12.06
N THR A 547 7.22 19.54 12.34
CA THR A 547 7.85 18.26 11.98
C THR A 547 7.12 17.50 10.88
N GLY A 548 5.84 17.81 10.64
CA GLY A 548 4.94 17.01 9.80
C GLY A 548 4.52 15.68 10.42
N LYS A 549 4.99 15.35 11.63
CA LYS A 549 4.75 14.07 12.31
C LYS A 549 3.85 14.27 13.51
N ARG A 550 3.20 13.22 13.99
CA ARG A 550 2.44 13.29 15.25
C ARG A 550 3.41 13.26 16.43
N LEU A 551 2.97 13.76 17.59
CA LEU A 551 3.79 13.74 18.81
C LEU A 551 4.16 12.31 19.23
N PHE A 552 3.24 11.37 19.01
CA PHE A 552 3.37 9.94 19.24
C PHE A 552 2.73 9.18 18.07
N GLU A 553 3.39 8.12 17.58
CA GLU A 553 2.91 7.25 16.50
C GLU A 553 3.05 5.79 16.94
N THR A 554 1.93 5.07 17.00
CA THR A 554 1.86 3.66 17.39
C THR A 554 0.82 2.92 16.57
N GLU A 555 0.95 1.60 16.51
CA GLU A 555 0.01 0.72 15.80
C GLU A 555 -1.26 0.44 16.60
N THR A 556 -1.23 0.60 17.93
CA THR A 556 -2.38 0.35 18.81
C THR A 556 -2.77 1.57 19.65
N ASP A 557 -4.07 1.73 19.92
CA ASP A 557 -4.63 2.79 20.77
C ASP A 557 -4.18 2.69 22.24
N HIS A 558 -3.92 1.46 22.71
CA HIS A 558 -3.41 1.20 24.06
C HIS A 558 -1.97 1.71 24.21
N ASP A 559 -1.11 1.45 23.23
CA ASP A 559 0.28 1.95 23.24
C ASP A 559 0.31 3.47 23.12
N LEU A 560 -0.57 4.06 22.30
CA LEU A 560 -0.68 5.50 22.19
C LEU A 560 -1.04 6.13 23.54
N THR A 561 -2.05 5.56 24.21
CA THR A 561 -2.48 6.02 25.53
C THR A 561 -1.33 5.94 26.54
N TYR A 562 -0.59 4.82 26.55
CA TYR A 562 0.58 4.66 27.39
C TYR A 562 1.65 5.73 27.11
N GLN A 563 1.96 6.00 25.84
CA GLN A 563 2.94 7.02 25.46
C GLN A 563 2.50 8.43 25.87
N VAL A 564 1.22 8.77 25.66
CA VAL A 564 0.68 10.06 26.11
C VAL A 564 0.80 10.19 27.63
N LEU A 565 0.59 9.12 28.40
CA LEU A 565 0.65 9.16 29.86
C LEU A 565 2.06 9.11 30.46
N HIS A 566 3.01 8.45 29.80
CA HIS A 566 4.27 8.04 30.44
C HIS A 566 5.55 8.38 29.66
N VAL A 567 5.47 8.64 28.35
CA VAL A 567 6.66 8.84 27.51
C VAL A 567 6.94 10.33 27.31
N VAL A 568 8.20 10.72 27.49
CA VAL A 568 8.68 12.09 27.23
C VAL A 568 8.62 12.36 25.72
N PRO A 569 7.93 13.42 25.27
CA PRO A 569 7.88 13.75 23.84
C PRO A 569 9.27 14.10 23.27
N PRO A 570 9.54 13.76 22.01
CA PRO A 570 10.76 14.21 21.34
C PRO A 570 10.78 15.73 21.16
N LEU A 571 11.98 16.32 21.09
CA LEU A 571 12.16 17.74 20.75
C LEU A 571 11.81 17.98 19.27
N ALA A 572 11.11 19.07 18.96
CA ALA A 572 10.74 19.39 17.58
C ALA A 572 11.99 19.65 16.72
N SER A 573 13.05 20.23 17.30
CA SER A 573 14.34 20.43 16.61
C SER A 573 15.01 19.14 16.13
N SER A 574 14.74 18.00 16.77
CA SER A 574 15.30 16.71 16.38
C SER A 574 14.64 16.09 15.14
N CYS A 575 13.44 16.56 14.81
CA CYS A 575 12.57 15.95 13.80
C CYS A 575 12.19 16.90 12.66
N SER A 576 12.28 18.22 12.88
CA SER A 576 11.94 19.24 11.88
C SER A 576 12.98 19.28 10.76
N PRO A 577 12.56 19.43 9.48
CA PRO A 577 13.50 19.71 8.39
C PRO A 577 14.05 21.15 8.42
N PHE A 578 13.51 22.02 9.27
CA PHE A 578 13.95 23.41 9.41
C PHE A 578 14.72 23.61 10.72
N ALA A 579 15.60 24.62 10.75
CA ALA A 579 16.24 25.04 11.99
C ALA A 579 15.20 25.66 12.95
N VAL A 580 14.81 24.90 13.97
CA VAL A 580 13.88 25.37 15.02
C VAL A 580 14.67 26.18 16.06
N PRO A 581 14.30 27.44 16.34
CA PRO A 581 14.92 28.22 17.40
C PRO A 581 14.71 27.56 18.77
N ALA A 582 15.74 27.62 19.61
CA ALA A 582 15.73 27.00 20.93
C ALA A 582 14.55 27.48 21.81
N GLU A 583 14.19 28.75 21.70
CA GLU A 583 13.07 29.36 22.44
C GLU A 583 11.72 28.75 22.04
N LEU A 584 11.51 28.54 20.74
CA LEU A 584 10.28 27.93 20.22
C LEU A 584 10.23 26.44 20.59
N ASP A 585 11.33 25.72 20.46
CA ASP A 585 11.40 24.30 20.81
C ASP A 585 11.16 24.07 22.31
N ALA A 586 11.77 24.89 23.16
CA ALA A 586 11.55 24.87 24.61
C ALA A 586 10.12 25.21 24.99
N LEU A 587 9.49 26.18 24.30
CA LEU A 587 8.07 26.51 24.53
C LEU A 587 7.16 25.33 24.17
N ILE A 588 7.35 24.72 22.99
CA ILE A 588 6.57 23.56 22.57
C ILE A 588 6.73 22.41 23.56
N GLY A 589 7.97 22.12 23.98
CA GLY A 589 8.27 21.12 25.01
C GLY A 589 7.54 21.38 26.33
N ARG A 590 7.60 22.62 26.85
CA ARG A 590 6.88 23.02 28.06
C ARG A 590 5.36 22.89 27.94
N CYS A 591 4.78 23.17 26.77
CA CYS A 591 3.34 23.02 26.55
C CYS A 591 2.91 21.55 26.67
N VAL A 592 3.72 20.61 26.17
CA VAL A 592 3.40 19.17 26.16
C VAL A 592 3.88 18.42 27.40
N GLU A 593 4.26 19.13 28.47
CA GLU A 593 4.63 18.53 29.74
C GLU A 593 3.50 17.67 30.32
N LYS A 594 3.86 16.58 30.98
CA LYS A 594 2.85 15.64 31.49
C LYS A 594 2.15 16.19 32.71
N ASP A 595 2.89 16.86 33.59
CA ASP A 595 2.35 17.57 34.74
C ASP A 595 1.77 18.93 34.31
N PRO A 596 0.45 19.18 34.49
CA PRO A 596 -0.15 20.48 34.20
C PRO A 596 0.49 21.64 34.97
N ALA A 597 1.08 21.41 36.15
CA ALA A 597 1.77 22.45 36.92
C ALA A 597 3.11 22.87 36.29
N ALA A 598 3.72 22.03 35.45
CA ALA A 598 4.97 22.34 34.74
C ALA A 598 4.75 23.09 33.42
N ARG A 599 3.50 23.14 32.93
CA ARG A 599 3.11 23.88 31.71
C ARG A 599 3.05 25.39 31.98
N PRO A 600 3.03 26.24 30.93
CA PRO A 600 2.52 27.60 31.06
C PRO A 600 1.14 27.58 31.73
N GLN A 601 0.90 28.45 32.71
CA GLN A 601 -0.30 28.34 33.56
C GLN A 601 -1.54 28.99 32.93
N ASN A 602 -1.35 29.79 31.89
CA ASN A 602 -2.41 30.40 31.12
C ASN A 602 -1.95 30.62 29.67
N ILE A 603 -2.90 30.81 28.77
CA ILE A 603 -2.59 30.97 27.34
C ILE A 603 -1.86 32.28 27.02
N ALA A 604 -1.97 33.31 27.89
CA ALA A 604 -1.28 34.57 27.71
C ALA A 604 0.24 34.44 27.88
N GLU A 605 0.72 33.55 28.77
CA GLU A 605 2.14 33.21 28.86
C GLU A 605 2.67 32.58 27.57
N VAL A 606 1.89 31.70 26.95
CA VAL A 606 2.25 31.08 25.65
C VAL A 606 2.29 32.14 24.56
N ALA A 607 1.28 33.01 24.50
CA ALA A 607 1.20 34.10 23.55
C ALA A 607 2.41 35.05 23.66
N SER A 608 2.78 35.43 24.89
CA SER A 608 3.93 36.30 25.15
C SER A 608 5.26 35.66 24.73
N ALA A 609 5.43 34.35 24.94
CA ALA A 609 6.61 33.63 24.50
C ALA A 609 6.70 33.58 22.96
N LEU A 610 5.56 33.33 22.28
CA LEU A 610 5.49 33.37 20.82
C LEU A 610 5.75 34.78 20.25
N ASP A 611 5.30 35.84 20.94
CA ASP A 611 5.61 37.22 20.56
C ASP A 611 7.12 37.47 20.60
N GLY A 612 7.82 36.98 21.63
CA GLY A 612 9.29 37.06 21.71
C GLY A 612 9.99 36.38 20.54
N VAL A 613 9.52 35.18 20.15
CA VAL A 613 10.03 34.47 18.97
C VAL A 613 9.79 35.32 17.69
N LEU A 614 8.57 35.82 17.49
CA LEU A 614 8.20 36.57 16.28
C LEU A 614 8.94 37.91 16.12
N VAL A 615 9.43 38.52 17.20
CA VAL A 615 10.31 39.70 17.13
C VAL A 615 11.61 39.40 16.40
N HIS A 616 12.20 38.23 16.64
CA HIS A 616 13.49 37.84 16.05
C HIS A 616 13.34 37.14 14.69
N MET A 617 12.17 36.59 14.40
CA MET A 617 11.89 35.83 13.18
C MET A 617 10.46 36.11 12.68
N PRO A 618 10.24 37.31 12.11
CA PRO A 618 8.91 37.72 11.67
C PRO A 618 8.43 36.88 10.47
N TRP A 619 7.15 36.52 10.48
CA TRP A 619 6.46 36.01 9.30
C TRP A 619 5.81 37.18 8.56
N THR A 620 6.49 37.65 7.52
CA THR A 620 6.15 38.91 6.85
C THR A 620 5.01 38.76 5.85
N ARG A 621 4.34 39.87 5.55
CA ARG A 621 3.27 39.91 4.54
C ARG A 621 3.74 39.42 3.16
N ALA A 622 4.96 39.75 2.76
CA ALA A 622 5.54 39.29 1.50
C ALA A 622 5.68 37.75 1.46
N GLN A 623 6.07 37.12 2.57
CA GLN A 623 6.17 35.66 2.66
C GLN A 623 4.80 34.98 2.65
N ILE A 624 3.80 35.58 3.33
CA ILE A 624 2.41 35.14 3.27
C ILE A 624 1.93 35.16 1.81
N ASP A 625 2.03 36.30 1.14
CA ASP A 625 1.52 36.46 -0.22
C ASP A 625 2.25 35.55 -1.23
N ALA A 626 3.57 35.39 -1.08
CA ALA A 626 4.36 34.48 -1.91
C ALA A 626 3.90 33.02 -1.75
N TRP A 627 3.60 32.58 -0.53
CA TRP A 627 3.12 31.23 -0.30
C TRP A 627 1.74 31.00 -0.91
N TRP A 628 0.77 31.90 -0.66
CA TRP A 628 -0.60 31.76 -1.16
C TRP A 628 -0.67 31.84 -2.69
N ASN A 629 0.05 32.78 -3.32
CA ASN A 629 0.07 32.89 -4.78
C ASN A 629 0.63 31.65 -5.47
N LYS A 630 1.54 30.93 -4.81
CA LYS A 630 2.15 29.71 -5.35
C LYS A 630 1.29 28.46 -5.14
N HIS A 631 0.56 28.36 -4.03
CA HIS A 631 -0.02 27.10 -3.59
C HIS A 631 -1.56 27.07 -3.50
N TRP A 632 -2.23 28.23 -3.56
CA TRP A 632 -3.67 28.32 -3.40
C TRP A 632 -4.37 28.98 -4.58
N VAL A 633 -5.44 28.33 -5.03
CA VAL A 633 -6.34 28.83 -6.06
C VAL A 633 -7.74 28.95 -5.43
N PRO A 634 -8.35 30.16 -5.38
CA PRO A 634 -9.69 30.39 -4.84
C PRO A 634 -10.77 29.50 -5.46
N GLU A 635 -11.87 29.28 -4.74
CA GLU A 635 -12.95 28.38 -5.17
C GLU A 635 -13.73 28.90 -6.40
N ASP A 636 -13.73 30.20 -6.62
CA ASP A 636 -14.33 30.89 -7.76
C ASP A 636 -13.40 31.05 -8.97
N HIS A 637 -12.14 30.58 -8.88
CA HIS A 637 -11.17 30.67 -9.97
C HIS A 637 -11.50 29.69 -11.11
N PRO A 638 -11.49 30.12 -12.39
CA PRO A 638 -11.93 29.30 -13.53
C PRO A 638 -11.14 27.99 -13.70
N GLU A 639 -9.87 27.95 -13.30
CA GLU A 639 -9.01 26.76 -13.40
C GLU A 639 -9.39 25.63 -12.42
N ARG A 640 -10.03 25.96 -11.29
CA ARG A 640 -10.45 24.95 -10.30
C ARG A 640 -11.64 24.11 -10.81
N ARG A 641 -12.45 24.64 -11.74
CA ARG A 641 -13.52 23.87 -12.42
C ARG A 641 -13.00 22.71 -13.28
N PHE A 642 -11.71 22.69 -13.60
CA PHE A 642 -11.08 21.67 -14.44
C PHE A 642 -10.14 20.72 -13.67
N SER A 643 -9.96 20.91 -12.35
CA SER A 643 -8.95 20.20 -11.54
C SER A 643 -9.54 19.22 -10.51
N SER A 644 -10.82 18.83 -10.58
CA SER A 644 -11.35 17.77 -9.72
C SER A 644 -11.11 16.38 -10.33
N ARG A 645 -9.86 15.95 -10.35
CA ARG A 645 -9.35 14.55 -10.34
C ARG A 645 -7.89 14.54 -10.77
N ALA A 646 -7.01 14.49 -9.78
CA ALA A 646 -5.69 13.87 -9.86
C ALA A 646 -5.49 13.15 -8.52
#